data_AF-A0AAW3I4V0-F1
#
_entry.id   AF-A0AAW3I4V0-F1
#
_cell.length_a   1.000
_cell.length_b   1.000
_cell.length_c   1.000
_cell.angle_alpha   90.00
_cell.angle_beta   90.00
_cell.angle_gamma   90.00
#
_symmetry.space_group_name_H-M   'P 1'
#
loop_
_entity.id
_entity.type
_entity.pdbx_description
1 polymer ?
#
loop_
_entity_poly.entity_id
_entity_poly.type
_entity_poly.pdbx_seq_one_letter_code
_entity_poly.pdbx_strand_id
1 'polypeptide(L)'
;MFFPAGRALIERWLACFKDAVMGNRAWLSLRAERDGRTVSSEEIAAANGNLPTLWQVLLADGSLRDADASQRVFGDAGTAALAAPAQAAHDRLRQMAAFLRTHAVNSDAPHCVQWDAAVAYLAERMDARGAGDASGERADAADLWISANLDELAWLHADGAAAYLPHARALCTERWNALQHSMRKDDAAAVWRLLDVQDAGDESGWAWRVGLGGLAHPYFFPQEPARRVRYEDFDEGEDQDEDKDGDEGNGNDTHLGGGLHRFVVDKLCGVREGRGEDGRVVLAPQFDSIWRFEDGVAAVLKNDRLGLIDTDGRQLMPCELDEVWSYSQGLAMARVGDQIGFVDRSGAWAIPPAFESAGDFSPGGLATAYEAGCWGLIDRSGAWASAPVWDDINWDDALHAYVTQRGDGCGLIDAQGRLVLDALYAALGPVDTESDPAGLWISGQMQIRVLTEDDQRGIVNGEGEVIVPVTYTDLADIIWLPAPDPANITPPPAGQAGRYVRVLRCVDHGEWDEWFQGAYDMVERREALPCLQHMVFGLMWKDTYGWLCAVVPEQASDHSPDGLHIGIAQADGVWLHEPVYAWIGIPESLRTGDGVHGCPTAIAQCWRQGQAVPAMHVDGAMRYLHADGREQTEPQ
;
A
#
# COMPACT_ATOMS: atom_id res chain seq x y z
N MET A 1 -7.49 -43.67 6.59
CA MET A 1 -6.92 -42.87 7.69
C MET A 1 -5.59 -42.23 7.24
N PHE A 2 -5.59 -41.62 6.06
CA PHE A 2 -4.49 -40.86 5.44
C PHE A 2 -5.26 -39.82 4.59
N PHE A 3 -5.19 -38.51 4.83
CA PHE A 3 -4.11 -37.59 4.45
C PHE A 3 -4.08 -36.35 5.39
N PRO A 4 -3.10 -36.25 6.31
CA PRO A 4 -2.85 -35.02 7.09
C PRO A 4 -1.78 -34.09 6.48
N ALA A 5 -0.99 -34.57 5.50
CA ALA A 5 0.20 -33.88 5.02
C ALA A 5 -0.10 -32.73 4.03
N GLY A 6 -1.07 -32.90 3.11
CA GLY A 6 -1.44 -31.84 2.16
C GLY A 6 -2.12 -30.63 2.82
N ARG A 7 -2.83 -30.87 3.93
CA ARG A 7 -3.57 -29.84 4.70
C ARG A 7 -2.67 -28.76 5.28
N ALA A 8 -1.55 -29.15 5.90
CA ALA A 8 -0.63 -28.22 6.55
C ALA A 8 0.11 -27.30 5.56
N LEU A 9 0.20 -27.70 4.29
CA LEU A 9 0.91 -26.95 3.25
C LEU A 9 0.03 -25.82 2.68
N ILE A 10 -1.27 -26.08 2.45
CA ILE A 10 -2.22 -25.09 1.92
C ILE A 10 -2.54 -24.01 2.97
N GLU A 11 -2.72 -24.38 4.23
CA GLU A 11 -2.97 -23.44 5.35
C GLU A 11 -1.76 -22.52 5.61
N ARG A 12 -0.53 -23.00 5.39
CA ARG A 12 0.70 -22.19 5.50
C ARG A 12 0.87 -21.21 4.34
N TRP A 13 0.40 -21.58 3.15
CA TRP A 13 0.58 -20.80 1.92
C TRP A 13 -0.36 -19.58 1.87
N LEU A 14 -1.61 -19.72 2.32
CA LEU A 14 -2.58 -18.61 2.42
C LEU A 14 -2.18 -17.52 3.42
N ALA A 15 -1.30 -17.83 4.39
CA ALA A 15 -0.81 -16.88 5.37
C ALA A 15 0.28 -15.94 4.83
N CYS A 16 0.88 -16.25 3.67
CA CYS A 16 2.03 -15.51 3.13
C CYS A 16 1.67 -14.34 2.21
N PHE A 17 0.41 -14.20 1.78
CA PHE A 17 0.01 -13.24 0.72
C PHE A 17 -0.63 -11.94 1.22
N LYS A 18 -0.63 -11.66 2.53
CA LYS A 18 -1.43 -10.55 3.08
C LYS A 18 -0.77 -9.17 3.15
N ASP A 19 0.55 -9.01 3.01
CA ASP A 19 1.19 -7.73 3.34
C ASP A 19 2.42 -7.43 2.46
N ALA A 20 2.25 -6.60 1.43
CA ALA A 20 3.36 -5.99 0.68
C ALA A 20 2.93 -4.74 -0.12
N VAL A 21 2.84 -3.57 0.52
CA VAL A 21 2.63 -2.26 -0.14
C VAL A 21 3.99 -1.53 -0.21
N MET A 22 4.45 -1.17 -1.41
CA MET A 22 5.76 -0.54 -1.64
C MET A 22 5.81 0.92 -1.16
N GLY A 23 6.80 1.29 -0.32
CA GLY A 23 7.12 2.67 0.06
C GLY A 23 8.63 2.89 0.30
N ASN A 24 9.10 4.14 0.31
CA ASN A 24 10.51 4.54 0.49
C ASN A 24 11.10 4.04 1.82
N ARG A 25 12.35 3.54 1.88
CA ARG A 25 12.87 2.85 3.08
C ARG A 25 13.89 3.66 3.88
N ALA A 26 13.86 3.46 5.20
CA ALA A 26 14.92 3.86 6.12
C ALA A 26 15.52 2.62 6.80
N TRP A 27 16.85 2.61 6.94
CA TRP A 27 17.58 1.51 7.59
C TRP A 27 18.28 1.99 8.83
N LEU A 28 18.21 1.20 9.90
CA LEU A 28 18.98 1.39 11.12
C LEU A 28 20.03 0.30 11.23
N SER A 29 21.28 0.69 11.44
CA SER A 29 22.41 -0.24 11.51
C SER A 29 23.25 -0.02 12.75
N LEU A 30 23.81 -1.10 13.28
CA LEU A 30 24.89 -1.08 14.28
C LEU A 30 26.23 -1.18 13.56
N ARG A 31 27.06 -0.13 13.69
CA ARG A 31 28.36 -0.03 13.04
C ARG A 31 29.48 -0.04 14.04
N ALA A 32 30.56 -0.74 13.71
CA ALA A 32 31.83 -0.67 14.42
C ALA A 32 32.81 0.16 13.60
N GLU A 33 33.37 1.20 14.21
CA GLU A 33 34.36 2.05 13.57
C GLU A 33 35.73 1.95 14.25
N ARG A 34 36.78 2.06 13.44
CA ARG A 34 38.17 2.14 13.88
C ARG A 34 38.90 3.18 13.03
N ASP A 35 39.58 4.12 13.68
CA ASP A 35 40.34 5.19 13.02
C ASP A 35 39.51 5.98 11.97
N GLY A 36 38.23 6.22 12.27
CA GLY A 36 37.32 6.99 11.42
C GLY A 36 36.80 6.24 10.19
N ARG A 37 36.94 4.91 10.13
CA ARG A 37 36.40 4.06 9.07
C ARG A 37 35.49 2.99 9.64
N THR A 38 34.38 2.73 8.95
CA THR A 38 33.51 1.58 9.26
C THR A 38 34.25 0.28 8.97
N VAL A 39 34.44 -0.53 10.01
CA VAL A 39 35.08 -1.85 9.93
C VAL A 39 34.01 -2.94 9.79
N SER A 40 32.83 -2.72 10.36
CA SER A 40 31.69 -3.61 10.16
C SER A 40 30.36 -2.88 10.33
N SER A 41 29.33 -3.37 9.65
CA SER A 41 27.96 -2.84 9.66
C SER A 41 26.99 -4.03 9.80
N GLU A 42 25.94 -3.86 10.59
CA GLU A 42 24.83 -4.81 10.74
C GLU A 42 23.53 -4.06 10.66
N GLU A 43 22.65 -4.44 9.76
CA GLU A 43 21.27 -3.95 9.79
C GLU A 43 20.57 -4.52 11.03
N ILE A 44 20.02 -3.63 11.85
CA ILE A 44 19.30 -3.99 13.07
C ILE A 44 17.82 -3.61 12.98
N ALA A 45 17.43 -2.74 12.04
CA ALA A 45 16.03 -2.45 11.76
C ALA A 45 15.79 -1.83 10.37
N ALA A 46 14.56 -1.96 9.84
CA ALA A 46 14.08 -1.31 8.61
C ALA A 46 12.68 -0.68 8.82
N ALA A 47 12.36 0.39 8.09
CA ALA A 47 11.05 1.08 8.13
C ALA A 47 10.66 1.63 6.75
N ASN A 48 9.35 1.71 6.47
CA ASN A 48 8.79 2.22 5.21
C ASN A 48 8.14 3.60 5.42
N GLY A 49 8.40 4.55 4.53
CA GLY A 49 7.74 5.84 4.39
C GLY A 49 8.09 6.90 5.46
N ASN A 50 8.82 6.55 6.52
CA ASN A 50 9.12 7.49 7.60
C ASN A 50 10.40 7.15 8.38
N LEU A 51 10.83 8.07 9.25
CA LEU A 51 11.81 7.82 10.32
C LEU A 51 11.05 7.56 11.63
N PRO A 52 10.92 6.30 12.11
CA PRO A 52 10.08 5.98 13.26
C PRO A 52 10.45 6.73 14.54
N THR A 53 9.45 7.01 15.37
CA THR A 53 9.60 7.80 16.60
C THR A 53 10.68 7.24 17.55
N LEU A 54 10.76 5.91 17.69
CA LEU A 54 11.81 5.25 18.47
C LEU A 54 13.20 5.52 17.90
N TRP A 55 13.36 5.44 16.58
CA TRP A 55 14.67 5.63 15.96
C TRP A 55 15.15 7.07 16.14
N GLN A 56 14.22 8.03 16.14
CA GLN A 56 14.55 9.41 16.47
C GLN A 56 15.08 9.57 17.90
N VAL A 57 14.57 8.79 18.85
CA VAL A 57 15.12 8.73 20.21
C VAL A 57 16.52 8.11 20.23
N LEU A 58 16.72 7.01 19.51
CA LEU A 58 18.02 6.34 19.44
C LEU A 58 19.10 7.24 18.83
N LEU A 59 18.73 8.02 17.81
CA LEU A 59 19.61 8.90 17.03
C LEU A 59 19.76 10.32 17.62
N ALA A 60 19.11 10.61 18.74
CA ALA A 60 19.19 11.92 19.39
C ALA A 60 20.64 12.31 19.72
N ASP A 61 20.94 13.61 19.61
CA ASP A 61 22.28 14.20 19.70
C ASP A 61 23.30 13.61 18.71
N GLY A 62 22.82 12.91 17.68
CA GLY A 62 23.65 12.28 16.67
C GLY A 62 24.47 13.29 15.87
N SER A 63 25.57 12.81 15.31
CA SER A 63 26.41 13.52 14.36
C SER A 63 26.29 12.90 12.98
N LEU A 64 26.64 13.67 11.96
CA LEU A 64 26.73 13.17 10.60
C LEU A 64 27.96 12.28 10.45
N ARG A 65 27.80 11.15 9.78
CA ARG A 65 28.85 10.17 9.47
C ARG A 65 28.73 9.70 8.04
N ASP A 66 29.76 9.02 7.54
CA ASP A 66 29.74 8.46 6.19
C ASP A 66 28.55 7.51 6.03
N ALA A 67 27.79 7.69 4.95
CA ALA A 67 26.69 6.82 4.61
C ALA A 67 27.20 5.41 4.28
N ASP A 68 26.40 4.38 4.60
CA ASP A 68 26.71 3.02 4.15
C ASP A 68 26.13 2.86 2.76
N ALA A 69 27.01 2.99 1.77
CA ALA A 69 26.64 2.92 0.37
C ALA A 69 26.04 1.55 -0.02
N SER A 70 26.19 0.51 0.82
CA SER A 70 25.57 -0.80 0.57
C SER A 70 24.05 -0.82 0.80
N GLN A 71 23.49 0.24 1.40
CA GLN A 71 22.07 0.33 1.80
C GLN A 71 21.30 1.41 1.01
N ARG A 72 21.73 1.73 -0.22
CA ARG A 72 21.04 2.71 -1.09
C ARG A 72 20.23 1.97 -2.15
N VAL A 73 18.91 2.14 -2.15
CA VAL A 73 18.01 1.50 -3.14
C VAL A 73 17.60 2.49 -4.22
N PHE A 74 17.33 3.76 -3.88
CA PHE A 74 16.96 4.81 -4.85
C PHE A 74 18.04 5.89 -5.11
N GLY A 75 19.33 5.57 -4.90
CA GLY A 75 20.44 6.39 -5.42
C GLY A 75 21.27 7.04 -4.33
N ASP A 76 22.25 7.85 -4.73
CA ASP A 76 23.08 8.63 -3.79
C ASP A 76 22.62 10.09 -3.83
N ALA A 77 21.80 10.50 -2.85
CA ALA A 77 21.47 11.93 -2.70
C ALA A 77 22.63 12.75 -2.11
N GLY A 78 23.81 12.13 -1.91
CA GLY A 78 24.95 12.73 -1.23
C GLY A 78 24.72 12.89 0.27
N THR A 79 23.71 12.21 0.82
CA THR A 79 23.27 12.38 2.20
C THR A 79 24.16 11.56 3.14
N ALA A 80 24.77 12.20 4.12
CA ALA A 80 25.46 11.53 5.22
C ALA A 80 24.49 10.68 6.05
N ALA A 81 24.99 9.66 6.76
CA ALA A 81 24.18 8.97 7.76
C ALA A 81 24.05 9.82 9.03
N LEU A 82 22.87 9.81 9.65
CA LEU A 82 22.71 10.32 11.01
C LEU A 82 23.07 9.21 11.99
N ALA A 83 24.01 9.46 12.89
CA ALA A 83 24.51 8.42 13.78
C ALA A 83 24.74 8.92 15.22
N ALA A 84 24.44 8.07 16.19
CA ALA A 84 24.68 8.30 17.61
C ALA A 84 25.53 7.17 18.21
N PRO A 85 26.32 7.44 19.27
CA PRO A 85 27.05 6.38 19.96
C PRO A 85 26.08 5.30 20.43
N ALA A 86 26.38 4.03 20.13
CA ALA A 86 25.46 2.92 20.41
C ALA A 86 25.14 2.80 21.90
N GLN A 87 26.11 3.07 22.77
CA GLN A 87 25.90 3.11 24.22
C GLN A 87 24.93 4.22 24.64
N ALA A 88 25.02 5.40 24.04
CA ALA A 88 24.09 6.49 24.33
C ALA A 88 22.68 6.14 23.86
N ALA A 89 22.53 5.55 22.68
CA ALA A 89 21.24 5.08 22.17
C ALA A 89 20.63 3.99 23.08
N HIS A 90 21.44 3.03 23.54
CA HIS A 90 21.04 1.99 24.49
C HIS A 90 20.57 2.58 25.82
N ASP A 91 21.30 3.57 26.36
CA ASP A 91 20.93 4.24 27.61
C ASP A 91 19.58 4.98 27.50
N ARG A 92 19.31 5.63 26.37
CA ARG A 92 18.01 6.28 26.10
C ARG A 92 16.88 5.26 26.04
N LEU A 93 17.09 4.16 25.33
CA LEU A 93 16.13 3.05 25.25
C LEU A 93 15.83 2.46 26.62
N ARG A 94 16.87 2.22 27.43
CA ARG A 94 16.75 1.72 28.79
C ARG A 94 16.00 2.69 29.72
N GLN A 95 16.28 3.98 29.60
CA GLN A 95 15.58 5.03 30.37
C GLN A 95 14.08 5.04 30.05
N MET A 96 13.73 4.93 28.77
CA MET A 96 12.35 4.89 28.31
C MET A 96 11.64 3.60 28.74
N ALA A 97 12.25 2.43 28.54
CA ALA A 97 11.69 1.14 28.97
C ALA A 97 11.43 1.11 30.49
N ALA A 98 12.36 1.66 31.29
CA ALA A 98 12.18 1.76 32.73
C ALA A 98 10.99 2.64 33.13
N PHE A 99 10.83 3.80 32.48
CA PHE A 99 9.72 4.71 32.75
C PHE A 99 8.37 4.13 32.33
N LEU A 100 8.29 3.51 31.14
CA LEU A 100 7.05 2.90 30.64
C LEU A 100 6.62 1.72 31.50
N ARG A 101 7.58 0.95 32.05
CA ARG A 101 7.29 -0.15 32.98
C ARG A 101 6.63 0.33 34.27
N THR A 102 7.04 1.48 34.82
CA THR A 102 6.46 2.03 36.05
C THR A 102 5.10 2.71 35.83
N HIS A 103 4.75 2.99 34.57
CA HIS A 103 3.53 3.68 34.15
C HIS A 103 2.64 2.85 33.23
N ALA A 104 2.83 1.53 33.23
CA ALA A 104 2.02 0.61 32.46
C ALA A 104 0.58 0.63 32.98
N VAL A 105 -0.40 0.73 32.07
CA VAL A 105 -1.83 0.71 32.42
C VAL A 105 -2.22 -0.65 33.03
N ASN A 106 -1.47 -1.72 32.69
CA ASN A 106 -1.57 -3.04 33.31
C ASN A 106 -0.17 -3.70 33.33
N SER A 107 0.28 -4.25 34.47
CA SER A 107 1.65 -4.79 34.60
C SER A 107 1.92 -6.05 33.77
N ASP A 108 0.86 -6.69 33.26
CA ASP A 108 0.89 -7.88 32.40
C ASP A 108 0.68 -7.55 30.91
N ALA A 109 0.69 -6.27 30.53
CA ALA A 109 0.41 -5.88 29.15
C ALA A 109 1.59 -6.20 28.19
N PRO A 110 1.33 -6.78 27.00
CA PRO A 110 2.35 -7.23 26.05
C PRO A 110 3.42 -6.19 25.66
N HIS A 111 3.11 -4.90 25.80
CA HIS A 111 4.00 -3.80 25.42
C HIS A 111 5.25 -3.65 26.29
N CYS A 112 5.18 -3.93 27.61
CA CYS A 112 6.36 -3.82 28.48
C CYS A 112 7.45 -4.85 28.13
N VAL A 113 7.03 -6.06 27.74
CA VAL A 113 7.94 -7.15 27.35
C VAL A 113 8.68 -6.80 26.05
N GLN A 114 8.02 -6.11 25.12
CA GLN A 114 8.61 -5.68 23.85
C GLN A 114 9.70 -4.60 24.06
N TRP A 115 9.48 -3.65 24.96
CA TRP A 115 10.51 -2.66 25.32
C TRP A 115 11.74 -3.30 25.95
N ASP A 116 11.54 -4.27 26.84
CA ASP A 116 12.63 -5.02 27.47
C ASP A 116 13.40 -5.88 26.46
N ALA A 117 12.68 -6.52 25.53
CA ALA A 117 13.27 -7.29 24.45
C ALA A 117 14.14 -6.41 23.54
N ALA A 118 13.70 -5.18 23.22
CA ALA A 118 14.50 -4.24 22.44
C ALA A 118 15.77 -3.79 23.19
N VAL A 119 15.69 -3.53 24.50
CA VAL A 119 16.86 -3.21 25.35
C VAL A 119 17.86 -4.37 25.35
N ALA A 120 17.37 -5.60 25.52
CA ALA A 120 18.20 -6.81 25.56
C ALA A 120 18.83 -7.10 24.20
N TYR A 121 18.05 -7.01 23.12
CA TYR A 121 18.52 -7.22 21.76
C TYR A 121 19.65 -6.27 21.39
N LEU A 122 19.47 -4.96 21.64
CA LEU A 122 20.50 -3.99 21.29
C LEU A 122 21.78 -4.21 22.12
N ALA A 123 21.67 -4.56 23.41
CA ALA A 123 22.81 -4.93 24.23
C ALA A 123 23.54 -6.17 23.68
N GLU A 124 22.81 -7.22 23.32
CA GLU A 124 23.37 -8.45 22.75
C GLU A 124 24.12 -8.17 21.45
N ARG A 125 23.55 -7.33 20.56
CA ARG A 125 24.20 -6.95 19.29
C ARG A 125 25.45 -6.11 19.53
N MET A 126 25.41 -5.19 20.50
CA MET A 126 26.58 -4.40 20.90
C MET A 126 27.68 -5.29 21.48
N ASP A 127 27.35 -6.25 22.34
CA ASP A 127 28.29 -7.20 22.93
C ASP A 127 28.90 -8.12 21.87
N ALA A 128 28.06 -8.64 20.95
CA ALA A 128 28.50 -9.48 19.86
C ALA A 128 29.46 -8.75 18.89
N ARG A 129 29.27 -7.44 18.70
CA ARG A 129 30.14 -6.60 17.86
C ARG A 129 31.35 -6.05 18.59
N GLY A 130 31.27 -5.90 19.91
CA GLY A 130 32.40 -5.52 20.78
C GLY A 130 33.33 -6.70 21.10
N ALA A 131 32.82 -7.93 21.07
CA ALA A 131 33.61 -9.15 21.13
C ALA A 131 34.25 -9.43 19.76
N GLY A 132 35.57 -9.32 19.66
CA GLY A 132 36.32 -9.43 18.39
C GLY A 132 36.04 -10.69 17.55
N ASP A 133 36.43 -10.64 16.28
CA ASP A 133 36.20 -11.72 15.32
C ASP A 133 37.05 -12.99 15.61
N ALA A 134 36.87 -14.03 14.78
CA ALA A 134 37.54 -15.33 14.87
C ALA A 134 39.09 -15.28 14.76
N SER A 135 39.70 -14.11 14.59
CA SER A 135 41.16 -13.90 14.66
C SER A 135 41.69 -13.65 16.09
N GLY A 136 40.80 -13.45 17.08
CA GLY A 136 41.17 -13.37 18.49
C GLY A 136 41.80 -12.06 18.95
N GLU A 137 41.80 -11.01 18.12
CA GLU A 137 42.13 -9.65 18.59
C GLU A 137 40.91 -9.01 19.26
N ARG A 138 41.00 -8.78 20.58
CA ARG A 138 40.03 -7.96 21.33
C ARG A 138 40.05 -6.54 20.74
N ALA A 139 38.91 -6.08 20.25
CA ALA A 139 38.72 -4.72 19.77
C ALA A 139 38.73 -3.74 20.95
N ASP A 140 39.91 -3.39 21.47
CA ASP A 140 40.07 -2.54 22.65
C ASP A 140 39.69 -1.05 22.44
N ALA A 141 39.08 -0.67 21.30
CA ALA A 141 38.34 0.60 21.13
C ALA A 141 37.64 0.66 19.74
N ALA A 142 36.74 -0.26 19.41
CA ALA A 142 35.80 0.02 18.33
C ALA A 142 34.70 0.93 18.88
N ASP A 143 34.60 2.17 18.39
CA ASP A 143 33.46 3.00 18.72
C ASP A 143 32.25 2.43 18.00
N LEU A 144 31.27 1.93 18.76
CA LEU A 144 30.02 1.42 18.22
C LEU A 144 29.04 2.57 18.01
N TRP A 145 28.40 2.60 16.85
CA TRP A 145 27.45 3.62 16.46
C TRP A 145 26.16 2.99 15.97
N ILE A 146 25.02 3.52 16.42
CA ILE A 146 23.76 3.31 15.72
C ILE A 146 23.68 4.37 14.64
N SER A 147 23.50 3.94 13.40
CA SER A 147 23.54 4.78 12.21
C SER A 147 22.30 4.54 11.38
N ALA A 148 21.59 5.59 11.02
CA ALA A 148 20.47 5.53 10.10
C ALA A 148 20.86 6.03 8.72
N ASN A 149 20.56 5.22 7.69
CA ASN A 149 20.58 5.70 6.31
C ASN A 149 19.21 6.31 6.01
N LEU A 150 19.22 7.61 5.70
CA LEU A 150 18.01 8.39 5.44
C LEU A 150 17.99 8.95 4.02
N ASP A 151 18.83 8.43 3.11
CA ASP A 151 18.95 8.92 1.74
C ASP A 151 17.55 9.01 1.09
N GLU A 152 16.75 7.96 1.14
CA GLU A 152 15.44 7.89 0.45
C GLU A 152 14.37 8.79 1.08
N LEU A 153 14.47 9.05 2.38
CA LEU A 153 13.58 10.01 3.05
C LEU A 153 13.99 11.45 2.75
N ALA A 154 15.26 11.69 2.44
CA ALA A 154 15.77 13.02 2.14
C ALA A 154 15.28 13.56 0.78
N TRP A 155 14.87 12.67 -0.12
CA TRP A 155 14.34 13.02 -1.45
C TRP A 155 12.95 13.66 -1.35
N LEU A 156 12.19 13.24 -0.33
CA LEU A 156 10.83 13.71 -0.08
C LEU A 156 10.77 15.03 0.69
N HIS A 157 11.91 15.61 1.07
CA HIS A 157 11.91 16.85 1.84
C HIS A 157 11.80 18.06 0.92
N ALA A 158 10.81 18.93 1.15
CA ALA A 158 10.50 20.09 0.32
C ALA A 158 11.70 21.03 0.04
N ASP A 159 12.62 21.16 1.01
CA ASP A 159 13.84 21.99 0.87
C ASP A 159 15.08 21.22 0.32
N GLY A 160 14.87 19.97 -0.13
CA GLY A 160 15.89 19.07 -0.68
C GLY A 160 16.73 18.31 0.35
N ALA A 161 17.47 17.30 -0.13
CA ALA A 161 18.22 16.36 0.71
C ALA A 161 19.26 17.01 1.65
N ALA A 162 19.87 18.13 1.22
CA ALA A 162 20.84 18.87 2.03
C ALA A 162 20.20 19.55 3.27
N ALA A 163 18.91 19.88 3.20
CA ALA A 163 18.15 20.48 4.30
C ALA A 163 17.52 19.43 5.23
N TYR A 164 17.25 18.23 4.72
CA TYR A 164 16.62 17.14 5.47
C TYR A 164 17.45 16.68 6.67
N LEU A 165 18.76 16.45 6.52
CA LEU A 165 19.59 15.95 7.63
C LEU A 165 19.65 16.90 8.84
N PRO A 166 19.86 18.22 8.66
CA PRO A 166 19.71 19.18 9.75
C PRO A 166 18.34 19.11 10.41
N HIS A 167 17.26 19.00 9.61
CA HIS A 167 15.89 18.88 10.12
C HIS A 167 15.67 17.59 10.92
N ALA A 168 16.01 16.43 10.37
CA ALA A 168 15.92 15.14 11.03
C ALA A 168 16.74 15.09 12.33
N ARG A 169 17.96 15.66 12.32
CA ARG A 169 18.79 15.78 13.53
C ARG A 169 18.15 16.68 14.59
N ALA A 170 17.58 17.82 14.19
CA ALA A 170 16.86 18.71 15.09
C ALA A 170 15.64 17.99 15.69
N LEU A 171 14.86 17.32 14.86
CA LEU A 171 13.70 16.52 15.26
C LEU A 171 14.06 15.43 16.27
N CYS A 172 15.10 14.63 16.03
CA CYS A 172 15.60 13.62 16.97
C CYS A 172 15.95 14.23 18.33
N THR A 173 16.64 15.38 18.31
CA THR A 173 17.08 16.08 19.52
C THR A 173 15.90 16.68 20.29
N GLU A 174 14.97 17.33 19.59
CA GLU A 174 13.76 17.92 20.17
C GLU A 174 12.84 16.85 20.76
N ARG A 175 12.63 15.75 20.03
CA ARG A 175 11.82 14.59 20.47
C ARG A 175 12.37 14.01 21.77
N TRP A 176 13.69 13.77 21.83
CA TRP A 176 14.32 13.26 23.04
C TRP A 176 14.23 14.24 24.21
N ASN A 177 14.46 15.53 23.98
CA ASN A 177 14.33 16.56 25.01
C ASN A 177 12.91 16.65 25.57
N ALA A 178 11.90 16.56 24.70
CA ALA A 178 10.49 16.55 25.09
C ALA A 178 10.16 15.30 25.92
N LEU A 179 10.61 14.12 25.50
CA LEU A 179 10.42 12.87 26.25
C LEU A 179 11.12 12.92 27.62
N GLN A 180 12.38 13.38 27.68
CA GLN A 180 13.10 13.53 28.94
C GLN A 180 12.44 14.54 29.88
N HIS A 181 11.88 15.62 29.35
CA HIS A 181 11.13 16.60 30.14
C HIS A 181 9.84 16.00 30.70
N SER A 182 9.06 15.29 29.88
CA SER A 182 7.82 14.62 30.29
C SER A 182 8.08 13.52 31.31
N MET A 183 9.11 12.69 31.10
CA MET A 183 9.52 11.66 32.07
C MET A 183 9.97 12.26 33.40
N ARG A 184 10.69 13.39 33.41
CA ARG A 184 11.07 14.10 34.65
C ARG A 184 9.88 14.70 35.40
N LYS A 185 8.81 15.01 34.68
CA LYS A 185 7.54 15.49 35.25
C LYS A 185 6.58 14.38 35.64
N ASP A 186 6.96 13.12 35.41
CA ASP A 186 6.11 11.95 35.64
C ASP A 186 4.81 11.97 34.80
N ASP A 187 4.83 12.62 33.63
CA ASP A 187 3.66 12.78 32.75
C ASP A 187 3.59 11.63 31.74
N ALA A 188 3.07 10.49 32.18
CA ALA A 188 2.94 9.30 31.35
C ALA A 188 2.08 9.53 30.09
N ALA A 189 1.00 10.32 30.19
CA ALA A 189 0.13 10.61 29.06
C ALA A 189 0.84 11.46 28.00
N ALA A 190 1.70 12.40 28.40
CA ALA A 190 2.56 13.13 27.47
C ALA A 190 3.61 12.21 26.84
N VAL A 191 4.21 11.27 27.59
CA VAL A 191 5.19 10.31 27.05
C VAL A 191 4.54 9.40 26.00
N TRP A 192 3.35 8.84 26.27
CA TRP A 192 2.63 8.00 25.30
C TRP A 192 2.24 8.76 24.03
N ARG A 193 1.78 10.02 24.15
CA ARG A 193 1.52 10.90 22.99
C ARG A 193 2.77 11.21 22.19
N LEU A 194 3.89 11.50 22.86
CA LEU A 194 5.17 11.81 22.21
C LEU A 194 5.80 10.60 21.50
N LEU A 195 5.46 9.38 21.95
CA LEU A 195 5.81 8.13 21.28
C LEU A 195 4.87 7.77 20.13
N ASP A 196 3.81 8.54 19.91
CA ASP A 196 2.76 8.28 18.93
C ASP A 196 2.01 6.96 19.17
N VAL A 197 1.74 6.68 20.45
CA VAL A 197 0.90 5.56 20.89
C VAL A 197 -0.45 6.12 21.33
N GLN A 198 -1.45 6.12 20.44
CA GLN A 198 -2.83 6.51 20.76
C GLN A 198 -3.75 5.28 20.84
N ASP A 199 -4.39 5.14 22.00
CA ASP A 199 -5.39 4.14 22.43
C ASP A 199 -5.14 2.64 22.15
N ALA A 200 -5.29 1.84 23.22
CA ALA A 200 -4.98 0.41 23.31
C ALA A 200 -6.05 -0.51 22.65
N GLY A 201 -6.58 -0.13 21.49
CA GLY A 201 -7.53 -0.95 20.72
C GLY A 201 -6.88 -1.89 19.70
N ASP A 202 -5.62 -1.65 19.35
CA ASP A 202 -4.83 -2.43 18.39
C ASP A 202 -3.47 -2.77 19.01
N GLU A 203 -3.40 -3.88 19.73
CA GLU A 203 -2.20 -4.35 20.43
C GLU A 203 -1.05 -4.75 19.46
N SER A 204 -1.35 -4.91 18.16
CA SER A 204 -0.42 -5.35 17.12
C SER A 204 0.22 -4.22 16.32
N GLY A 205 -0.51 -3.14 16.00
CA GLY A 205 -0.03 -2.07 15.11
C GLY A 205 0.82 -0.98 15.79
N TRP A 206 0.70 -0.78 17.10
CA TRP A 206 1.44 0.30 17.78
C TRP A 206 2.96 0.05 17.82
N ALA A 207 3.40 -1.21 17.97
CA ALA A 207 4.82 -1.56 18.00
C ALA A 207 5.49 -1.19 16.66
N TRP A 208 4.76 -1.32 15.55
CA TRP A 208 5.18 -0.87 14.23
C TRP A 208 5.24 0.65 14.11
N ARG A 209 4.16 1.36 14.50
CA ARG A 209 4.11 2.83 14.46
C ARG A 209 5.24 3.50 15.25
N VAL A 210 5.57 2.93 16.42
CA VAL A 210 6.65 3.44 17.27
C VAL A 210 8.03 3.12 16.69
N GLY A 211 8.18 2.02 15.94
CA GLY A 211 9.45 1.59 15.34
C GLY A 211 10.12 0.39 16.01
N LEU A 212 9.40 -0.33 16.90
CA LEU A 212 9.83 -1.62 17.47
C LEU A 212 9.62 -2.78 16.49
N GLY A 213 8.53 -2.75 15.72
CA GLY A 213 8.17 -3.83 14.77
C GLY A 213 9.20 -4.06 13.67
N GLY A 214 9.97 -3.02 13.31
CA GLY A 214 11.03 -3.10 12.30
C GLY A 214 12.36 -3.70 12.79
N LEU A 215 12.51 -4.05 14.07
CA LEU A 215 13.75 -4.62 14.61
C LEU A 215 14.01 -6.03 14.06
N ALA A 216 15.25 -6.31 13.64
CA ALA A 216 15.70 -7.60 13.14
C ALA A 216 15.88 -8.63 14.29
N HIS A 217 14.80 -8.93 15.00
CA HIS A 217 14.76 -9.82 16.16
C HIS A 217 13.49 -10.68 16.14
N PRO A 218 13.52 -11.99 16.44
CA PRO A 218 12.37 -12.91 16.32
C PRO A 218 11.08 -12.56 17.07
N TYR A 219 11.16 -11.67 18.07
CA TYR A 219 9.98 -11.10 18.75
C TYR A 219 9.21 -10.07 17.90
N PHE A 220 9.81 -9.58 16.82
CA PHE A 220 9.26 -8.58 15.89
C PHE A 220 9.30 -9.19 14.48
N PHE A 221 8.15 -9.31 13.83
CA PHE A 221 8.05 -9.93 12.51
C PHE A 221 8.63 -8.98 11.45
N PRO A 222 9.64 -9.33 10.63
CA PRO A 222 10.11 -8.43 9.57
C PRO A 222 9.08 -8.33 8.42
N GLN A 223 8.85 -7.11 7.92
CA GLN A 223 7.99 -6.85 6.77
C GLN A 223 8.81 -7.08 5.47
N GLU A 224 9.03 -8.34 5.10
CA GLU A 224 9.77 -8.78 3.89
C GLU A 224 11.31 -8.85 4.02
N PRO A 225 11.98 -9.73 3.26
CA PRO A 225 13.44 -9.75 3.12
C PRO A 225 13.99 -8.50 2.40
N ALA A 226 15.29 -8.22 2.59
CA ALA A 226 15.99 -7.11 1.93
C ALA A 226 15.88 -7.16 0.39
N ARG A 227 15.56 -6.02 -0.26
CA ARG A 227 15.44 -5.92 -1.73
C ARG A 227 16.79 -6.14 -2.42
N ARG A 228 16.76 -6.79 -3.59
CA ARG A 228 17.94 -7.18 -4.39
C ARG A 228 18.30 -6.23 -5.55
N VAL A 229 17.51 -5.18 -5.80
CA VAL A 229 17.65 -4.31 -6.99
C VAL A 229 18.12 -2.90 -6.59
N ARG A 230 18.93 -2.24 -7.45
CA ARG A 230 19.60 -0.95 -7.21
C ARG A 230 18.97 0.16 -8.07
N TYR A 231 19.22 1.40 -7.67
CA TYR A 231 18.69 2.65 -8.24
C TYR A 231 18.89 2.91 -9.73
N GLU A 232 19.74 2.17 -10.42
CA GLU A 232 20.06 2.45 -11.82
C GLU A 232 18.83 2.29 -12.75
N ASP A 233 17.69 1.84 -12.21
CA ASP A 233 16.54 1.34 -12.93
C ASP A 233 15.21 2.14 -12.73
N PHE A 234 15.15 3.30 -12.05
CA PHE A 234 13.86 4.03 -11.83
C PHE A 234 13.89 5.56 -12.04
N ASP A 235 12.89 6.06 -12.80
CA ASP A 235 12.68 7.42 -13.34
C ASP A 235 11.53 8.12 -12.55
N GLU A 236 11.64 9.42 -12.23
CA GLU A 236 10.83 10.15 -11.22
C GLU A 236 9.54 10.79 -11.76
N GLY A 237 8.47 10.79 -10.94
CA GLY A 237 7.31 11.67 -11.11
C GLY A 237 6.29 11.63 -9.95
N GLU A 238 6.29 12.71 -9.15
CA GLU A 238 5.18 13.36 -8.38
C GLU A 238 4.44 12.52 -7.30
N ASP A 239 3.89 13.00 -6.18
CA ASP A 239 3.93 14.17 -5.26
C ASP A 239 2.78 13.87 -4.25
N GLN A 240 2.83 14.33 -2.98
CA GLN A 240 1.73 15.03 -2.27
C GLN A 240 1.85 15.12 -0.73
N ASP A 241 1.69 16.36 -0.24
CA ASP A 241 1.49 16.80 1.15
C ASP A 241 -0.01 17.07 1.43
N GLU A 242 -0.47 16.87 2.68
CA GLU A 242 -1.77 17.36 3.21
C GLU A 242 -1.60 18.16 4.52
N ASP A 243 -2.15 19.38 4.55
CA ASP A 243 -2.22 20.27 5.72
C ASP A 243 -3.63 20.25 6.37
N LYS A 244 -3.70 20.22 7.73
CA LYS A 244 -4.92 20.40 8.52
C LYS A 244 -4.93 21.74 9.27
N ASP A 245 -6.01 22.49 9.08
CA ASP A 245 -6.30 23.78 9.69
C ASP A 245 -6.68 23.71 11.17
N GLY A 246 -6.08 24.62 11.96
CA GLY A 246 -6.52 24.99 13.30
C GLY A 246 -5.73 26.18 13.84
N ASP A 247 -6.23 27.40 13.66
CA ASP A 247 -5.68 28.57 14.36
C ASP A 247 -6.79 29.44 14.97
N GLU A 248 -7.09 29.17 16.24
CA GLU A 248 -7.72 30.11 17.17
C GLU A 248 -6.69 31.15 17.64
N GLY A 249 -6.39 32.13 16.78
CA GLY A 249 -5.47 33.22 17.08
C GLY A 249 -6.18 34.55 17.34
N ASN A 250 -6.24 34.98 18.60
CA ASN A 250 -6.73 36.28 19.10
C ASN A 250 -5.80 37.46 18.72
N GLY A 251 -5.49 37.60 17.43
CA GLY A 251 -4.87 38.79 16.85
C GLY A 251 -5.88 39.47 15.92
N ASN A 252 -5.94 40.81 15.94
CA ASN A 252 -6.79 41.61 15.05
C ASN A 252 -6.47 41.45 13.54
N ASP A 253 -5.60 40.51 13.15
CA ASP A 253 -5.22 40.18 11.77
C ASP A 253 -5.16 38.66 11.55
N THR A 254 -6.12 38.10 10.82
CA THR A 254 -6.06 36.70 10.34
C THR A 254 -5.70 36.68 8.86
N HIS A 255 -4.77 35.82 8.43
CA HIS A 255 -4.39 35.73 7.01
C HIS A 255 -5.50 35.09 6.17
N LEU A 256 -5.82 35.71 5.03
CA LEU A 256 -6.87 35.25 4.11
C LEU A 256 -6.34 34.72 2.77
N GLY A 257 -5.02 34.75 2.54
CA GLY A 257 -4.39 34.42 1.25
C GLY A 257 -3.90 35.65 0.48
N GLY A 258 -2.90 35.50 -0.40
CA GLY A 258 -2.47 36.54 -1.34
C GLY A 258 -2.02 37.89 -0.73
N GLY A 259 -1.49 37.89 0.50
CA GLY A 259 -1.13 39.12 1.24
C GLY A 259 -2.31 39.86 1.88
N LEU A 260 -3.52 39.32 1.78
CA LEU A 260 -4.73 39.87 2.39
C LEU A 260 -4.90 39.38 3.84
N HIS A 261 -5.41 40.28 4.68
CA HIS A 261 -5.65 40.04 6.10
C HIS A 261 -7.05 40.54 6.51
N ARG A 262 -7.74 39.74 7.33
CA ARG A 262 -8.98 40.09 8.00
C ARG A 262 -8.68 40.96 9.21
N PHE A 263 -9.33 42.11 9.34
CA PHE A 263 -9.28 42.94 10.54
C PHE A 263 -10.67 43.27 11.08
N VAL A 264 -10.78 43.55 12.39
CA VAL A 264 -12.07 43.74 13.08
C VAL A 264 -12.18 45.11 13.71
N VAL A 265 -13.29 45.82 13.44
CA VAL A 265 -13.65 47.10 14.09
C VAL A 265 -15.12 47.01 14.50
N ASP A 266 -15.42 47.32 15.76
CA ASP A 266 -16.79 47.27 16.32
C ASP A 266 -17.52 45.93 16.03
N LYS A 267 -16.77 44.82 16.13
CA LYS A 267 -17.20 43.42 15.85
C LYS A 267 -17.48 43.10 14.37
N LEU A 268 -17.23 44.03 13.45
CA LEU A 268 -17.36 43.77 12.02
C LEU A 268 -15.98 43.54 11.40
N CYS A 269 -15.92 42.60 10.48
CA CYS A 269 -14.76 42.21 9.69
C CYS A 269 -14.65 43.06 8.42
N GLY A 270 -13.43 43.51 8.13
CA GLY A 270 -12.98 44.09 6.86
C GLY A 270 -11.73 43.38 6.34
N VAL A 271 -11.27 43.76 5.14
CA VAL A 271 -10.08 43.19 4.49
C VAL A 271 -9.06 44.29 4.22
N ARG A 272 -7.79 44.01 4.50
CA ARG A 272 -6.67 44.89 4.19
C ARG A 272 -5.53 44.14 3.51
N GLU A 273 -4.76 44.87 2.72
CA GLU A 273 -3.52 44.42 2.12
C GLU A 273 -2.35 44.79 3.05
N GLY A 274 -1.58 43.79 3.48
CA GLY A 274 -0.51 43.93 4.48
C GLY A 274 -0.99 43.83 5.94
N ARG A 275 -0.04 43.61 6.86
CA ARG A 275 -0.30 43.43 8.31
C ARG A 275 -0.25 44.75 9.07
N GLY A 276 -0.97 44.83 10.19
CA GLY A 276 -0.91 45.97 11.12
C GLY A 276 -1.69 47.20 10.66
N GLU A 277 -1.83 48.19 11.55
CA GLU A 277 -2.68 49.38 11.35
C GLU A 277 -2.34 50.23 10.12
N ASP A 278 -1.14 50.11 9.58
CA ASP A 278 -0.68 50.82 8.38
C ASP A 278 -1.09 50.14 7.05
N GLY A 279 -1.68 48.94 7.11
CA GLY A 279 -2.14 48.20 5.94
C GLY A 279 -3.23 48.93 5.15
N ARG A 280 -3.20 48.80 3.81
CA ARG A 280 -4.18 49.46 2.94
C ARG A 280 -5.53 48.76 3.07
N VAL A 281 -6.56 49.48 3.51
CA VAL A 281 -7.93 48.93 3.55
C VAL A 281 -8.42 48.67 2.12
N VAL A 282 -8.73 47.40 1.84
CA VAL A 282 -9.34 46.94 0.57
C VAL A 282 -10.86 46.95 0.72
N LEU A 283 -11.36 46.43 1.84
CA LEU A 283 -12.77 46.35 2.18
C LEU A 283 -12.98 46.88 3.61
N ALA A 284 -13.78 47.94 3.74
CA ALA A 284 -14.12 48.47 5.06
C ALA A 284 -14.93 47.45 5.89
N PRO A 285 -14.83 47.47 7.24
CA PRO A 285 -15.55 46.56 8.10
C PRO A 285 -17.07 46.62 7.90
N GLN A 286 -17.67 45.51 7.48
CA GLN A 286 -19.12 45.45 7.23
C GLN A 286 -19.74 44.05 7.27
N PHE A 287 -18.93 43.01 7.50
CA PHE A 287 -19.35 41.61 7.56
C PHE A 287 -19.16 41.05 8.96
N ASP A 288 -19.96 40.07 9.37
CA ASP A 288 -19.79 39.41 10.66
C ASP A 288 -18.55 38.50 10.63
N SER A 289 -18.35 37.80 9.52
CA SER A 289 -17.19 36.93 9.26
C SER A 289 -16.77 36.95 7.79
N ILE A 290 -15.49 36.68 7.53
CA ILE A 290 -14.89 36.50 6.20
C ILE A 290 -13.98 35.27 6.26
N TRP A 291 -14.17 34.31 5.36
CA TRP A 291 -13.34 33.11 5.22
C TRP A 291 -12.15 33.37 4.29
N ARG A 292 -11.22 32.42 4.21
CA ARG A 292 -10.06 32.53 3.32
C ARG A 292 -10.48 32.60 1.85
N PHE A 293 -9.66 33.26 1.04
CA PHE A 293 -9.82 33.27 -0.40
C PHE A 293 -9.30 31.95 -0.98
N GLU A 294 -10.17 31.23 -1.69
CA GLU A 294 -9.86 30.05 -2.49
C GLU A 294 -10.12 30.43 -3.95
N ASP A 295 -9.10 30.26 -4.82
CA ASP A 295 -9.16 30.66 -6.24
C ASP A 295 -9.66 32.10 -6.50
N GLY A 296 -9.35 33.01 -5.57
CA GLY A 296 -9.71 34.42 -5.67
C GLY A 296 -11.14 34.77 -5.22
N VAL A 297 -11.87 33.83 -4.63
CA VAL A 297 -13.21 34.03 -4.08
C VAL A 297 -13.24 33.69 -2.58
N ALA A 298 -13.96 34.47 -1.78
CA ALA A 298 -14.18 34.17 -0.36
C ALA A 298 -15.67 34.22 0.01
N ALA A 299 -16.08 33.32 0.88
CA ALA A 299 -17.37 33.39 1.55
C ALA A 299 -17.38 34.51 2.61
N VAL A 300 -18.50 35.20 2.75
CA VAL A 300 -18.73 36.25 3.75
C VAL A 300 -20.07 36.08 4.44
N LEU A 301 -20.11 36.32 5.76
CA LEU A 301 -21.33 36.21 6.56
C LEU A 301 -21.85 37.61 6.91
N LYS A 302 -23.16 37.83 6.72
CA LYS A 302 -23.85 39.03 7.18
C LYS A 302 -25.28 38.69 7.59
N ASN A 303 -25.66 39.03 8.82
CA ASN A 303 -26.99 38.76 9.36
C ASN A 303 -27.41 37.28 9.19
N ASP A 304 -26.50 36.36 9.55
CA ASP A 304 -26.71 34.90 9.43
C ASP A 304 -26.93 34.37 8.00
N ARG A 305 -26.56 35.15 6.97
CA ARG A 305 -26.60 34.74 5.56
C ARG A 305 -25.25 34.87 4.90
N LEU A 306 -24.94 33.93 4.01
CA LEU A 306 -23.67 33.85 3.30
C LEU A 306 -23.77 34.54 1.93
N GLY A 307 -22.68 35.20 1.54
CA GLY A 307 -22.48 35.76 0.20
C GLY A 307 -21.05 35.52 -0.25
N LEU A 308 -20.69 36.04 -1.43
CA LEU A 308 -19.36 35.86 -2.02
C LEU A 308 -18.72 37.20 -2.38
N ILE A 309 -17.41 37.32 -2.16
CA ILE A 309 -16.59 38.47 -2.58
C ILE A 309 -15.35 38.02 -3.35
N ASP A 310 -14.83 38.90 -4.20
CA ASP A 310 -13.51 38.75 -4.83
C ASP A 310 -12.38 39.38 -3.98
N THR A 311 -11.13 39.17 -4.42
CA THR A 311 -9.93 39.72 -3.75
C THR A 311 -9.86 41.25 -3.74
N ASP A 312 -10.58 41.92 -4.64
CA ASP A 312 -10.71 43.38 -4.65
C ASP A 312 -11.78 43.86 -3.66
N GLY A 313 -12.45 42.94 -2.95
CA GLY A 313 -13.54 43.22 -2.02
C GLY A 313 -14.87 43.52 -2.71
N ARG A 314 -15.00 43.26 -4.02
CA ARG A 314 -16.27 43.40 -4.74
C ARG A 314 -17.19 42.25 -4.36
N GLN A 315 -18.45 42.57 -4.14
CA GLN A 315 -19.47 41.57 -3.87
C GLN A 315 -19.88 40.87 -5.17
N LEU A 316 -19.55 39.58 -5.26
CA LEU A 316 -19.91 38.69 -6.37
C LEU A 316 -21.34 38.17 -6.20
N MET A 317 -21.69 37.77 -4.97
CA MET A 317 -23.04 37.35 -4.63
C MET A 317 -23.52 38.03 -3.33
N PRO A 318 -24.75 38.56 -3.28
CA PRO A 318 -25.34 39.10 -2.05
C PRO A 318 -25.41 38.04 -0.94
N CYS A 319 -25.47 38.50 0.32
CA CYS A 319 -25.61 37.62 1.49
C CYS A 319 -27.03 37.05 1.59
N GLU A 320 -27.33 36.09 0.73
CA GLU A 320 -28.65 35.48 0.54
C GLU A 320 -28.58 33.95 0.58
N LEU A 321 -27.39 33.36 0.70
CA LEU A 321 -27.23 31.91 0.81
C LEU A 321 -27.38 31.45 2.26
N ASP A 322 -27.88 30.23 2.44
CA ASP A 322 -27.91 29.57 3.74
C ASP A 322 -26.59 28.83 3.99
N GLU A 323 -26.03 28.17 2.96
CA GLU A 323 -24.73 27.48 2.98
C GLU A 323 -24.01 27.64 1.63
N VAL A 324 -22.67 27.60 1.65
CA VAL A 324 -21.82 27.50 0.46
C VAL A 324 -20.59 26.65 0.80
N TRP A 325 -20.24 25.71 -0.07
CA TRP A 325 -19.09 24.82 0.11
C TRP A 325 -17.88 25.28 -0.73
N SER A 326 -16.74 24.60 -0.55
CA SER A 326 -15.54 24.85 -1.36
C SER A 326 -15.77 24.56 -2.84
N TYR A 327 -14.95 25.16 -3.69
CA TYR A 327 -15.00 24.91 -5.12
C TYR A 327 -14.38 23.56 -5.46
N SER A 328 -15.09 22.75 -6.25
CA SER A 328 -14.58 21.54 -6.88
C SER A 328 -14.86 21.60 -8.37
N GLN A 329 -13.86 21.26 -9.20
CA GLN A 329 -13.97 21.30 -10.67
C GLN A 329 -14.50 22.65 -11.22
N GLY A 330 -14.25 23.75 -10.51
CA GLY A 330 -14.64 25.12 -10.89
C GLY A 330 -16.05 25.55 -10.47
N LEU A 331 -16.80 24.71 -9.77
CA LEU A 331 -18.14 25.02 -9.23
C LEU A 331 -18.17 24.78 -7.72
N ALA A 332 -18.97 25.57 -7.00
CA ALA A 332 -19.24 25.35 -5.58
C ALA A 332 -20.73 25.04 -5.38
N MET A 333 -21.05 24.07 -4.53
CA MET A 333 -22.42 23.88 -4.07
C MET A 333 -22.86 25.08 -3.25
N ALA A 334 -24.12 25.47 -3.38
CA ALA A 334 -24.73 26.55 -2.60
C ALA A 334 -26.19 26.22 -2.28
N ARG A 335 -26.61 26.51 -1.05
CA ARG A 335 -27.95 26.22 -0.54
C ARG A 335 -28.78 27.49 -0.39
N VAL A 336 -30.03 27.43 -0.85
CA VAL A 336 -31.07 28.43 -0.58
C VAL A 336 -32.34 27.71 -0.13
N GLY A 337 -32.74 27.92 1.13
CA GLY A 337 -33.78 27.14 1.77
C GLY A 337 -33.40 25.66 1.83
N ASP A 338 -34.30 24.80 1.33
CA ASP A 338 -34.10 23.35 1.32
C ASP A 338 -33.50 22.83 0.01
N GLN A 339 -33.06 23.73 -0.88
CA GLN A 339 -32.56 23.35 -2.20
C GLN A 339 -31.09 23.71 -2.38
N ILE A 340 -30.36 22.82 -3.04
CA ILE A 340 -28.97 22.96 -3.45
C ILE A 340 -28.91 23.24 -4.95
N GLY A 341 -28.03 24.17 -5.32
CA GLY A 341 -27.58 24.44 -6.67
C GLY A 341 -26.05 24.61 -6.71
N PHE A 342 -25.53 25.08 -7.84
CA PHE A 342 -24.10 25.25 -8.07
C PHE A 342 -23.80 26.65 -8.61
N VAL A 343 -22.82 27.31 -8.00
CA VAL A 343 -22.34 28.65 -8.39
C VAL A 343 -20.95 28.57 -8.99
N ASP A 344 -20.69 29.41 -9.98
CA ASP A 344 -19.36 29.59 -10.54
C ASP A 344 -18.57 30.67 -9.78
N ARG A 345 -17.28 30.82 -10.11
CA ARG A 345 -16.39 31.79 -9.49
C ARG A 345 -16.78 33.26 -9.74
N SER A 346 -17.68 33.54 -10.67
CA SER A 346 -18.22 34.90 -10.86
C SER A 346 -19.35 35.22 -9.87
N GLY A 347 -19.80 34.23 -9.10
CA GLY A 347 -21.00 34.33 -8.27
C GLY A 347 -22.29 34.14 -9.06
N ALA A 348 -22.23 33.64 -10.29
CA ALA A 348 -23.41 33.31 -11.07
C ALA A 348 -23.84 31.86 -10.81
N TRP A 349 -25.15 31.60 -10.81
CA TRP A 349 -25.67 30.24 -10.78
C TRP A 349 -25.34 29.52 -12.09
N ALA A 350 -24.48 28.52 -12.03
CA ALA A 350 -24.28 27.57 -13.11
C ALA A 350 -25.47 26.61 -13.18
N ILE A 351 -25.95 26.16 -12.01
CA ILE A 351 -27.17 25.37 -11.86
C ILE A 351 -27.98 26.01 -10.72
N PRO A 352 -29.15 26.61 -10.98
CA PRO A 352 -29.98 27.18 -9.93
C PRO A 352 -30.40 26.14 -8.88
N PRO A 353 -30.72 26.55 -7.63
CA PRO A 353 -31.20 25.63 -6.60
C PRO A 353 -32.39 24.81 -7.09
N ALA A 354 -32.23 23.48 -7.10
CA ALA A 354 -33.24 22.57 -7.62
C ALA A 354 -33.27 21.22 -6.90
N PHE A 355 -32.18 20.81 -6.24
CA PHE A 355 -32.03 19.47 -5.66
C PHE A 355 -32.17 19.49 -4.15
N GLU A 356 -32.69 18.40 -3.56
CA GLU A 356 -32.81 18.26 -2.10
C GLU A 356 -31.43 18.03 -1.45
N SER A 357 -30.53 17.35 -2.16
CA SER A 357 -29.12 17.18 -1.82
C SER A 357 -28.28 17.02 -3.08
N ALA A 358 -26.98 17.27 -3.00
CA ALA A 358 -26.03 17.04 -4.09
C ALA A 358 -24.62 16.78 -3.52
N GLY A 359 -23.76 16.17 -4.35
CA GLY A 359 -22.33 16.04 -4.11
C GLY A 359 -21.51 16.89 -5.08
N ASP A 360 -20.20 16.91 -4.87
CA ASP A 360 -19.27 17.59 -5.76
C ASP A 360 -19.19 16.93 -7.14
N PHE A 361 -18.76 17.70 -8.14
CA PHE A 361 -18.44 17.15 -9.46
C PHE A 361 -17.18 16.28 -9.36
N SER A 362 -17.29 15.03 -9.80
CA SER A 362 -16.16 14.11 -9.83
C SER A 362 -15.17 14.46 -10.96
N PRO A 363 -13.98 13.85 -11.01
CA PRO A 363 -13.06 13.93 -12.16
C PRO A 363 -13.72 13.54 -13.51
N GLY A 364 -14.74 12.68 -13.48
CA GLY A 364 -15.54 12.29 -14.65
C GLY A 364 -16.47 13.39 -15.18
N GLY A 365 -16.68 14.47 -14.43
CA GLY A 365 -17.45 15.63 -14.85
C GLY A 365 -18.96 15.55 -14.60
N LEU A 366 -19.43 14.57 -13.82
CA LEU A 366 -20.80 14.50 -13.30
C LEU A 366 -20.80 14.63 -11.78
N ALA A 367 -21.93 15.08 -11.22
CA ALA A 367 -22.17 15.17 -9.79
C ALA A 367 -23.35 14.30 -9.37
N THR A 368 -23.35 13.80 -8.14
CA THR A 368 -24.52 13.13 -7.57
C THR A 368 -25.56 14.17 -7.16
N ALA A 369 -26.83 13.87 -7.38
CA ALA A 369 -27.94 14.70 -6.95
C ALA A 369 -29.10 13.84 -6.44
N TYR A 370 -29.76 14.32 -5.39
CA TYR A 370 -30.84 13.63 -4.72
C TYR A 370 -32.16 14.37 -4.96
N GLU A 371 -33.16 13.63 -5.43
CA GLU A 371 -34.51 14.13 -5.68
C GLU A 371 -35.52 13.01 -5.43
N ALA A 372 -36.63 13.33 -4.77
CA ALA A 372 -37.77 12.41 -4.60
C ALA A 372 -37.42 11.04 -3.95
N GLY A 373 -36.42 11.02 -3.08
CA GLY A 373 -36.07 9.80 -2.32
C GLY A 373 -34.93 8.97 -2.91
N CYS A 374 -34.35 9.36 -4.05
CA CYS A 374 -33.32 8.58 -4.73
C CYS A 374 -32.17 9.46 -5.25
N TRP A 375 -31.00 8.85 -5.42
CA TRP A 375 -29.82 9.44 -6.03
C TRP A 375 -29.80 9.21 -7.54
N GLY A 376 -29.31 10.22 -8.27
CA GLY A 376 -29.00 10.20 -9.70
C GLY A 376 -27.70 10.96 -9.99
N LEU A 377 -27.36 11.08 -11.28
CA LEU A 377 -26.18 11.81 -11.73
C LEU A 377 -26.60 12.96 -12.65
N ILE A 378 -26.06 14.15 -12.41
CA ILE A 378 -26.31 15.35 -13.22
C ILE A 378 -25.04 15.79 -13.94
N ASP A 379 -25.22 16.36 -15.13
CA ASP A 379 -24.17 17.06 -15.84
C ASP A 379 -24.02 18.53 -15.37
N ARG A 380 -23.06 19.25 -15.96
CA ARG A 380 -22.79 20.66 -15.63
C ARG A 380 -23.90 21.64 -16.02
N SER A 381 -24.94 21.20 -16.73
CA SER A 381 -26.15 21.98 -16.98
C SER A 381 -27.28 21.68 -15.98
N GLY A 382 -27.08 20.69 -15.11
CA GLY A 382 -28.10 20.19 -14.18
C GLY A 382 -29.05 19.18 -14.82
N ALA A 383 -28.77 18.70 -16.03
CA ALA A 383 -29.56 17.66 -16.68
C ALA A 383 -29.13 16.28 -16.17
N TRP A 384 -30.11 15.38 -15.97
CA TRP A 384 -29.84 14.01 -15.54
C TRP A 384 -29.09 13.22 -16.61
N ALA A 385 -27.85 12.84 -16.31
CA ALA A 385 -27.10 11.81 -17.04
C ALA A 385 -27.57 10.40 -16.63
N SER A 386 -27.86 10.21 -15.34
CA SER A 386 -28.61 9.07 -14.81
C SER A 386 -29.76 9.58 -13.96
N ALA A 387 -30.98 9.11 -14.22
CA ALA A 387 -32.16 9.48 -13.44
C ALA A 387 -32.02 9.10 -11.95
N PRO A 388 -32.71 9.81 -11.04
CA PRO A 388 -32.68 9.50 -9.62
C PRO A 388 -33.50 8.24 -9.31
N VAL A 389 -32.85 7.09 -9.34
CA VAL A 389 -33.47 5.76 -9.15
C VAL A 389 -32.61 4.81 -8.30
N TRP A 390 -31.55 5.34 -7.70
CA TRP A 390 -30.58 4.58 -6.93
C TRP A 390 -30.72 4.91 -5.44
N ASP A 391 -30.51 3.91 -4.60
CA ASP A 391 -30.51 4.10 -3.14
C ASP A 391 -29.21 4.79 -2.71
N ASP A 392 -28.13 4.57 -3.45
CA ASP A 392 -26.84 5.26 -3.30
C ASP A 392 -26.05 5.28 -4.63
N ILE A 393 -25.18 6.28 -4.79
CA ILE A 393 -24.22 6.39 -5.91
C ILE A 393 -22.94 7.03 -5.39
N ASN A 394 -21.80 6.37 -5.59
CA ASN A 394 -20.49 6.90 -5.20
C ASN A 394 -19.48 6.76 -6.33
N TRP A 395 -18.58 7.75 -6.45
CA TRP A 395 -17.42 7.65 -7.32
C TRP A 395 -16.38 6.72 -6.69
N ASP A 396 -15.87 5.77 -7.47
CA ASP A 396 -14.79 4.87 -7.09
C ASP A 396 -13.55 5.20 -7.92
N ASP A 397 -12.48 5.65 -7.24
CA ASP A 397 -11.25 6.09 -7.88
C ASP A 397 -10.49 4.94 -8.53
N ALA A 398 -10.58 3.71 -8.01
CA ALA A 398 -9.96 2.56 -8.65
C ALA A 398 -10.67 2.30 -9.98
N LEU A 399 -12.00 2.14 -9.95
CA LEU A 399 -12.78 1.82 -11.13
C LEU A 399 -12.92 2.98 -12.12
N HIS A 400 -12.60 4.22 -11.71
CA HIS A 400 -12.85 5.45 -12.48
C HIS A 400 -14.30 5.54 -12.96
N ALA A 401 -15.23 5.13 -12.10
CA ALA A 401 -16.64 4.94 -12.42
C ALA A 401 -17.51 5.18 -11.18
N TYR A 402 -18.82 5.25 -11.39
CA TYR A 402 -19.78 5.36 -10.31
C TYR A 402 -20.32 3.99 -9.94
N VAL A 403 -20.09 3.56 -8.71
CA VAL A 403 -20.72 2.39 -8.12
C VAL A 403 -22.11 2.80 -7.65
N THR A 404 -23.13 2.07 -8.11
CA THR A 404 -24.53 2.33 -7.76
C THR A 404 -25.08 1.24 -6.87
N GLN A 405 -26.02 1.58 -6.00
CA GLN A 405 -26.73 0.62 -5.17
C GLN A 405 -28.24 0.70 -5.40
N ARG A 406 -28.89 -0.47 -5.45
CA ARG A 406 -30.35 -0.60 -5.37
C ARG A 406 -30.71 -1.89 -4.65
N GLY A 407 -31.39 -1.77 -3.50
CA GLY A 407 -31.56 -2.87 -2.57
C GLY A 407 -30.21 -3.41 -2.11
N ASP A 408 -30.06 -4.74 -2.15
CA ASP A 408 -28.82 -5.43 -1.76
C ASP A 408 -27.83 -5.57 -2.93
N GLY A 409 -28.18 -5.07 -4.12
CA GLY A 409 -27.37 -5.17 -5.33
C GLY A 409 -26.55 -3.91 -5.62
N CYS A 410 -25.33 -4.15 -6.10
CA CYS A 410 -24.38 -3.18 -6.62
C CYS A 410 -24.34 -3.24 -8.15
N GLY A 411 -24.30 -2.06 -8.76
CA GLY A 411 -24.18 -1.83 -10.20
C GLY A 411 -23.09 -0.82 -10.51
N LEU A 412 -22.94 -0.47 -11.79
CA LEU A 412 -21.88 0.41 -12.25
C LEU A 412 -22.34 1.29 -13.41
N ILE A 413 -22.06 2.59 -13.30
CA ILE A 413 -22.23 3.58 -14.35
C ILE A 413 -20.83 4.13 -14.69
N ASP A 414 -20.47 4.19 -15.96
CA ASP A 414 -19.17 4.74 -16.36
C ASP A 414 -19.07 6.25 -16.11
N ALA A 415 -17.86 6.81 -16.23
CA ALA A 415 -17.61 8.23 -16.00
C ALA A 415 -18.42 9.16 -16.93
N GLN A 416 -18.98 8.66 -18.03
CA GLN A 416 -19.81 9.44 -18.97
C GLN A 416 -21.31 9.33 -18.64
N GLY A 417 -21.69 8.59 -17.59
CA GLY A 417 -23.08 8.44 -17.17
C GLY A 417 -23.81 7.29 -17.86
N ARG A 418 -23.13 6.43 -18.63
CA ARG A 418 -23.76 5.25 -19.25
C ARG A 418 -23.76 4.09 -18.28
N LEU A 419 -24.93 3.49 -18.09
CA LEU A 419 -25.10 2.27 -17.30
C LEU A 419 -24.32 1.11 -17.93
N VAL A 420 -23.38 0.54 -17.17
CA VAL A 420 -22.59 -0.64 -17.56
C VAL A 420 -23.17 -1.90 -16.94
N LEU A 421 -23.47 -1.84 -15.64
CA LEU A 421 -24.06 -2.94 -14.87
C LEU A 421 -25.25 -2.42 -14.08
N ASP A 422 -26.40 -3.11 -14.18
CA ASP A 422 -27.49 -2.88 -13.23
C ASP A 422 -27.12 -3.47 -11.85
N ALA A 423 -27.87 -3.10 -10.82
CA ALA A 423 -27.65 -3.54 -9.44
C ALA A 423 -27.96 -5.03 -9.24
N LEU A 424 -27.05 -5.90 -9.72
CA LEU A 424 -27.22 -7.35 -9.80
C LEU A 424 -26.21 -8.14 -8.97
N TYR A 425 -25.12 -7.50 -8.54
CA TYR A 425 -23.99 -8.17 -7.88
C TYR A 425 -23.92 -7.76 -6.41
N ALA A 426 -23.52 -8.67 -5.53
CA ALA A 426 -23.32 -8.34 -4.11
C ALA A 426 -22.14 -7.37 -3.92
N ALA A 427 -21.10 -7.48 -4.75
CA ALA A 427 -19.99 -6.55 -4.75
C ALA A 427 -19.33 -6.43 -6.11
N LEU A 428 -18.68 -5.29 -6.33
CA LEU A 428 -17.84 -4.99 -7.48
C LEU A 428 -16.44 -4.60 -6.98
N GLY A 429 -15.43 -4.79 -7.81
CA GLY A 429 -14.09 -4.32 -7.51
C GLY A 429 -13.16 -4.41 -8.70
N PRO A 430 -11.95 -3.83 -8.59
CA PRO A 430 -10.94 -4.01 -9.61
C PRO A 430 -10.57 -5.49 -9.73
N VAL A 431 -10.10 -5.87 -10.92
CA VAL A 431 -9.36 -7.13 -11.08
C VAL A 431 -8.04 -6.94 -10.34
N ASP A 432 -7.90 -7.64 -9.22
CA ASP A 432 -6.73 -7.53 -8.37
C ASP A 432 -5.52 -8.14 -9.10
N THR A 433 -4.62 -7.29 -9.56
CA THR A 433 -3.28 -7.74 -9.98
C THR A 433 -2.33 -7.33 -8.87
N GLU A 434 -1.90 -8.27 -8.04
CA GLU A 434 -0.92 -8.05 -6.94
C GLU A 434 0.39 -7.40 -7.43
N SER A 435 0.58 -7.30 -8.75
CA SER A 435 1.74 -6.72 -9.42
C SER A 435 1.53 -5.31 -10.00
N ASP A 436 0.31 -4.78 -10.07
CA ASP A 436 0.07 -3.49 -10.73
C ASP A 436 -1.27 -2.82 -10.33
N PRO A 437 -1.30 -1.90 -9.35
CA PRO A 437 -2.49 -1.08 -9.10
C PRO A 437 -2.84 -0.12 -10.26
N ALA A 438 -1.97 0.08 -11.27
CA ALA A 438 -2.32 0.76 -12.51
C ALA A 438 -3.02 -0.17 -13.53
N GLY A 439 -3.21 -1.44 -13.18
CA GLY A 439 -3.75 -2.53 -13.99
C GLY A 439 -5.26 -2.53 -14.25
N LEU A 440 -5.99 -1.46 -13.90
CA LEU A 440 -7.38 -1.28 -14.38
C LEU A 440 -7.48 -0.97 -15.89
N TRP A 441 -6.32 -0.97 -16.56
CA TRP A 441 -6.18 -0.88 -17.99
C TRP A 441 -5.23 -1.96 -18.50
N ILE A 442 -5.57 -3.25 -18.35
CA ILE A 442 -4.94 -4.28 -19.18
C ILE A 442 -5.26 -3.93 -20.64
N SER A 443 -4.29 -3.36 -21.35
CA SER A 443 -4.42 -2.93 -22.75
C SER A 443 -5.46 -1.84 -23.04
N GLY A 444 -5.77 -0.96 -22.09
CA GLY A 444 -6.70 0.14 -22.35
C GLY A 444 -8.19 -0.24 -22.31
N GLN A 445 -8.56 -1.35 -21.65
CA GLN A 445 -9.96 -1.75 -21.44
C GLN A 445 -10.29 -1.98 -19.96
N MET A 446 -11.40 -1.38 -19.49
CA MET A 446 -11.92 -1.56 -18.13
C MET A 446 -12.38 -3.01 -17.91
N GLN A 447 -11.90 -3.64 -16.84
CA GLN A 447 -12.31 -4.96 -16.38
C GLN A 447 -12.70 -4.90 -14.90
N ILE A 448 -13.84 -5.50 -14.57
CA ILE A 448 -14.48 -5.40 -13.26
C ILE A 448 -14.65 -6.81 -12.72
N ARG A 449 -14.10 -7.06 -11.53
CA ARG A 449 -14.42 -8.28 -10.78
C ARG A 449 -15.82 -8.13 -10.20
N VAL A 450 -16.65 -9.15 -10.40
CA VAL A 450 -18.01 -9.20 -9.87
C VAL A 450 -18.15 -10.33 -8.87
N LEU A 451 -18.94 -10.12 -7.82
CA LEU A 451 -19.26 -11.11 -6.79
C LEU A 451 -20.78 -11.26 -6.68
N THR A 452 -21.28 -12.49 -6.69
CA THR A 452 -22.69 -12.79 -6.41
C THR A 452 -22.93 -13.07 -4.92
N GLU A 453 -24.19 -13.09 -4.49
CA GLU A 453 -24.57 -13.46 -3.12
C GLU A 453 -24.13 -14.89 -2.74
N ASP A 454 -24.04 -15.81 -3.72
CA ASP A 454 -23.58 -17.19 -3.53
C ASP A 454 -22.04 -17.33 -3.58
N ASP A 455 -21.31 -16.25 -3.29
CA ASP A 455 -19.85 -16.15 -3.31
C ASP A 455 -19.19 -16.61 -4.63
N GLN A 456 -19.89 -16.44 -5.76
CA GLN A 456 -19.33 -16.72 -7.09
C GLN A 456 -18.71 -15.47 -7.69
N ARG A 457 -17.54 -15.65 -8.30
CA ARG A 457 -16.73 -14.59 -8.90
C ARG A 457 -16.58 -14.79 -10.40
N GLY A 458 -16.51 -13.66 -11.11
CA GLY A 458 -16.24 -13.58 -12.55
C GLY A 458 -15.67 -12.21 -12.91
N ILE A 459 -15.50 -11.96 -14.20
CA ILE A 459 -14.98 -10.70 -14.73
C ILE A 459 -15.91 -10.20 -15.84
N VAL A 460 -16.25 -8.93 -15.78
CA VAL A 460 -17.06 -8.20 -16.76
C VAL A 460 -16.25 -7.05 -17.35
N ASN A 461 -16.39 -6.75 -18.65
CA ASN A 461 -15.76 -5.58 -19.26
C ASN A 461 -16.58 -4.28 -19.08
N GLY A 462 -16.01 -3.16 -19.52
CA GLY A 462 -16.70 -1.86 -19.53
C GLY A 462 -17.87 -1.70 -20.50
N GLU A 463 -18.26 -2.76 -21.22
CA GLU A 463 -19.50 -2.83 -21.99
C GLU A 463 -20.59 -3.65 -21.25
N GLY A 464 -20.29 -4.20 -20.09
CA GLY A 464 -21.19 -5.07 -19.33
C GLY A 464 -21.16 -6.54 -19.77
N GLU A 465 -20.23 -6.93 -20.65
CA GLU A 465 -20.08 -8.32 -21.10
C GLU A 465 -19.27 -9.17 -20.12
N VAL A 466 -19.80 -10.34 -19.77
CA VAL A 466 -19.07 -11.35 -18.99
C VAL A 466 -17.93 -11.92 -19.83
N ILE A 467 -16.68 -11.65 -19.43
CA ILE A 467 -15.47 -12.21 -20.04
C ILE A 467 -15.10 -13.53 -19.36
N VAL A 468 -15.14 -13.56 -18.03
CA VAL A 468 -14.91 -14.75 -17.22
C VAL A 468 -16.22 -15.14 -16.53
N PRO A 469 -16.74 -16.35 -16.76
CA PRO A 469 -18.00 -16.81 -16.18
C PRO A 469 -18.05 -16.64 -14.66
N VAL A 470 -19.18 -16.16 -14.15
CA VAL A 470 -19.42 -15.94 -12.72
C VAL A 470 -19.76 -17.25 -12.03
N THR A 471 -18.81 -18.18 -12.01
CA THR A 471 -18.98 -19.58 -11.57
C THR A 471 -17.80 -20.11 -10.76
N TYR A 472 -16.83 -19.25 -10.46
CA TYR A 472 -15.62 -19.62 -9.75
C TYR A 472 -15.68 -19.13 -8.31
N THR A 473 -15.11 -19.89 -7.38
CA THR A 473 -15.02 -19.47 -5.97
C THR A 473 -14.03 -18.33 -5.82
N ASP A 474 -12.94 -18.34 -6.60
CA ASP A 474 -11.96 -17.27 -6.58
C ASP A 474 -11.22 -17.07 -7.93
N LEU A 475 -10.58 -15.92 -8.07
CA LEU A 475 -9.78 -15.51 -9.22
C LEU A 475 -8.45 -14.93 -8.75
N ALA A 476 -7.36 -15.20 -9.46
CA ALA A 476 -6.04 -14.68 -9.10
C ALA A 476 -5.13 -14.56 -10.34
N ASP A 477 -3.95 -13.96 -10.16
CA ASP A 477 -2.96 -13.89 -11.23
C ASP A 477 -2.28 -15.23 -11.55
N ILE A 478 -1.83 -15.36 -12.80
CA ILE A 478 -0.94 -16.43 -13.22
C ILE A 478 0.49 -16.07 -12.83
N ILE A 479 1.07 -16.88 -11.95
CA ILE A 479 2.50 -16.81 -11.63
C ILE A 479 3.29 -17.47 -12.77
N TRP A 480 4.15 -16.70 -13.44
CA TRP A 480 5.01 -17.18 -14.53
C TRP A 480 6.41 -17.56 -14.06
N LEU A 481 6.90 -18.69 -14.56
CA LEU A 481 8.17 -19.30 -14.21
C LEU A 481 9.09 -19.36 -15.44
N PRO A 482 10.42 -19.21 -15.27
CA PRO A 482 11.13 -19.18 -13.99
C PRO A 482 11.18 -17.79 -13.35
N ALA A 483 10.78 -17.68 -12.09
CA ALA A 483 10.97 -16.46 -11.30
C ALA A 483 12.42 -16.42 -10.76
N PRO A 484 13.21 -15.37 -11.05
CA PRO A 484 14.57 -15.24 -10.53
C PRO A 484 14.62 -15.06 -8.99
N ASP A 485 13.48 -14.72 -8.38
CA ASP A 485 13.25 -14.61 -6.94
C ASP A 485 11.73 -14.84 -6.67
N PRO A 486 11.28 -15.54 -5.61
CA PRO A 486 9.88 -15.50 -5.16
C PRO A 486 9.30 -14.09 -5.04
N ALA A 487 10.13 -13.07 -4.78
CA ALA A 487 9.73 -11.66 -4.70
C ALA A 487 9.73 -10.89 -6.04
N ASN A 488 10.19 -11.49 -7.15
CA ASN A 488 10.19 -10.85 -8.49
C ASN A 488 9.40 -11.71 -9.48
N ILE A 489 8.17 -11.29 -9.76
CA ILE A 489 7.30 -11.91 -10.77
C ILE A 489 7.96 -11.73 -12.14
N THR A 490 8.19 -12.84 -12.85
CA THR A 490 8.69 -12.76 -14.23
C THR A 490 7.56 -12.28 -15.12
N PRO A 491 7.81 -11.28 -15.99
CA PRO A 491 6.78 -10.80 -16.88
C PRO A 491 6.26 -11.97 -17.75
N PRO A 492 4.95 -12.00 -18.03
CA PRO A 492 4.37 -13.01 -18.90
C PRO A 492 5.08 -13.05 -20.26
N PRO A 493 4.98 -14.18 -21.00
CA PRO A 493 5.48 -14.23 -22.36
C PRO A 493 4.94 -13.06 -23.20
N ALA A 494 5.74 -12.57 -24.14
CA ALA A 494 5.36 -11.41 -24.96
C ALA A 494 3.95 -11.59 -25.56
N GLY A 495 3.07 -10.60 -25.33
CA GLY A 495 1.69 -10.61 -25.79
C GLY A 495 0.74 -11.52 -24.98
N GLN A 496 1.16 -12.08 -23.85
CA GLN A 496 0.30 -12.84 -22.93
C GLN A 496 -0.04 -12.07 -21.65
N ALA A 497 0.48 -10.85 -21.50
CA ALA A 497 0.15 -9.97 -20.39
C ALA A 497 -1.35 -9.73 -20.32
N GLY A 498 -1.94 -10.06 -19.17
CA GLY A 498 -3.38 -9.93 -18.93
C GLY A 498 -4.28 -10.71 -19.91
N ARG A 499 -3.76 -11.74 -20.57
CA ARG A 499 -4.59 -12.68 -21.34
C ARG A 499 -5.21 -13.75 -20.45
N TYR A 500 -4.42 -14.26 -19.51
CA TYR A 500 -4.82 -15.38 -18.66
C TYR A 500 -5.08 -14.92 -17.23
N VAL A 501 -6.14 -15.45 -16.64
CA VAL A 501 -6.41 -15.35 -15.21
C VAL A 501 -6.44 -16.75 -14.61
N ARG A 502 -5.91 -16.91 -13.40
CA ARG A 502 -6.05 -18.13 -12.63
C ARG A 502 -7.47 -18.21 -12.09
N VAL A 503 -8.13 -19.32 -12.35
CA VAL A 503 -9.48 -19.59 -11.84
C VAL A 503 -9.41 -20.64 -10.75
N LEU A 504 -10.21 -20.46 -9.68
CA LEU A 504 -10.22 -21.35 -8.54
C LEU A 504 -11.63 -21.85 -8.23
N ARG A 505 -11.72 -23.12 -7.82
CA ARG A 505 -12.95 -23.74 -7.30
C ARG A 505 -12.66 -24.40 -5.98
N CYS A 506 -13.50 -24.10 -5.00
CA CYS A 506 -13.52 -24.78 -3.72
C CYS A 506 -14.65 -25.80 -3.70
N VAL A 507 -14.36 -27.02 -3.24
CA VAL A 507 -15.35 -28.04 -2.90
C VAL A 507 -15.31 -28.26 -1.40
N ASP A 508 -16.38 -27.86 -0.73
CA ASP A 508 -16.57 -28.06 0.71
C ASP A 508 -16.94 -29.53 0.98
N HIS A 509 -16.10 -30.22 1.75
CA HIS A 509 -16.34 -31.59 2.23
C HIS A 509 -16.83 -31.64 3.69
N GLY A 510 -17.18 -30.49 4.27
CA GLY A 510 -17.71 -30.28 5.62
C GLY A 510 -16.63 -30.17 6.70
N GLU A 511 -15.61 -31.02 6.65
CA GLU A 511 -14.48 -30.98 7.60
C GLU A 511 -13.26 -30.21 7.05
N TRP A 512 -13.21 -30.01 5.73
CA TRP A 512 -12.12 -29.37 5.01
C TRP A 512 -12.58 -28.98 3.60
N ASP A 513 -11.86 -28.02 3.03
CA ASP A 513 -12.09 -27.48 1.69
C ASP A 513 -11.05 -28.00 0.70
N GLU A 514 -11.51 -28.50 -0.45
CA GLU A 514 -10.63 -28.89 -1.55
C GLU A 514 -10.56 -27.80 -2.61
N TRP A 515 -9.37 -27.30 -2.87
CA TRP A 515 -9.13 -26.24 -3.84
C TRP A 515 -8.55 -26.77 -5.14
N PHE A 516 -9.21 -26.43 -6.24
CA PHE A 516 -8.77 -26.69 -7.59
C PHE A 516 -8.46 -25.38 -8.30
N GLN A 517 -7.50 -25.44 -9.20
CA GLN A 517 -6.96 -24.33 -9.97
C GLN A 517 -6.95 -24.68 -11.46
N GLY A 518 -7.13 -23.66 -12.28
CA GLY A 518 -7.02 -23.72 -13.74
C GLY A 518 -6.52 -22.38 -14.30
N ALA A 519 -6.46 -22.29 -15.63
CA ALA A 519 -6.12 -21.05 -16.32
C ALA A 519 -7.20 -20.74 -17.35
N TYR A 520 -7.76 -19.53 -17.28
CA TYR A 520 -8.81 -19.06 -18.17
C TYR A 520 -8.24 -18.04 -19.16
N ASP A 521 -8.44 -18.29 -20.46
CA ASP A 521 -8.07 -17.39 -21.54
C ASP A 521 -9.17 -16.34 -21.73
N MET A 522 -8.91 -15.11 -21.32
CA MET A 522 -9.87 -14.00 -21.41
C MET A 522 -10.08 -13.52 -22.85
N VAL A 523 -9.13 -13.79 -23.75
CA VAL A 523 -9.23 -13.43 -25.17
C VAL A 523 -10.08 -14.47 -25.92
N GLU A 524 -9.77 -15.75 -25.74
CA GLU A 524 -10.50 -16.85 -26.38
C GLU A 524 -11.78 -17.26 -25.63
N ARG A 525 -12.01 -16.67 -24.44
CA ARG A 525 -13.16 -16.92 -23.56
C ARG A 525 -13.38 -18.41 -23.26
N ARG A 526 -12.31 -19.09 -22.83
CA ARG A 526 -12.34 -20.53 -22.48
C ARG A 526 -11.32 -20.88 -21.40
N GLU A 527 -11.55 -21.99 -20.71
CA GLU A 527 -10.49 -22.62 -19.90
C GLU A 527 -9.38 -23.12 -20.84
N ALA A 528 -8.20 -22.52 -20.75
CA ALA A 528 -6.99 -22.97 -21.42
C ALA A 528 -6.41 -24.18 -20.69
N LEU A 529 -6.55 -24.22 -19.37
CA LEU A 529 -6.29 -25.38 -18.54
C LEU A 529 -7.51 -25.60 -17.63
N PRO A 530 -8.13 -26.80 -17.65
CA PRO A 530 -9.29 -27.08 -16.81
C PRO A 530 -9.00 -26.85 -15.33
N CYS A 531 -9.99 -26.30 -14.61
CA CYS A 531 -9.91 -26.04 -13.18
C CYS A 531 -10.00 -27.32 -12.33
N LEU A 532 -9.00 -28.19 -12.46
CA LEU A 532 -8.94 -29.53 -11.87
C LEU A 532 -7.61 -29.82 -11.18
N GLN A 533 -6.65 -28.88 -11.20
CA GLN A 533 -5.31 -29.10 -10.65
C GLN A 533 -5.23 -28.55 -9.22
N HIS A 534 -4.44 -29.15 -8.33
CA HIS A 534 -4.23 -28.58 -6.99
C HIS A 534 -3.27 -27.39 -7.02
N MET A 535 -2.37 -27.32 -8.02
CA MET A 535 -1.51 -26.16 -8.27
C MET A 535 -1.29 -25.95 -9.77
N VAL A 536 -1.29 -24.69 -10.20
CA VAL A 536 -0.98 -24.27 -11.57
C VAL A 536 0.00 -23.11 -11.56
N PHE A 537 1.06 -23.23 -12.37
CA PHE A 537 1.97 -22.15 -12.69
C PHE A 537 2.17 -22.03 -14.19
N GLY A 538 2.32 -20.80 -14.70
CA GLY A 538 2.82 -20.59 -16.06
C GLY A 538 4.29 -20.98 -16.14
N LEU A 539 4.68 -21.76 -17.15
CA LEU A 539 6.07 -22.18 -17.38
C LEU A 539 6.53 -21.71 -18.76
N MET A 540 7.67 -21.04 -18.81
CA MET A 540 8.26 -20.51 -20.04
C MET A 540 9.55 -21.24 -20.41
N TRP A 541 9.69 -21.60 -21.69
CA TRP A 541 10.93 -22.12 -22.24
C TRP A 541 11.11 -21.66 -23.69
N LYS A 542 12.30 -21.16 -24.05
CA LYS A 542 12.55 -20.52 -25.36
C LYS A 542 11.49 -19.44 -25.66
N ASP A 543 10.83 -19.53 -26.82
CA ASP A 543 9.75 -18.63 -27.27
C ASP A 543 8.34 -19.25 -27.06
N THR A 544 8.23 -20.25 -26.19
CA THR A 544 6.97 -20.97 -25.91
C THR A 544 6.69 -20.99 -24.42
N TYR A 545 5.44 -21.32 -24.09
CA TYR A 545 4.97 -21.43 -22.73
C TYR A 545 3.94 -22.57 -22.58
N GLY A 546 3.61 -22.87 -21.33
CA GLY A 546 2.66 -23.89 -20.95
C GLY A 546 2.39 -23.82 -19.45
N TRP A 547 1.93 -24.92 -18.89
CA TRP A 547 1.48 -25.00 -17.50
C TRP A 547 2.27 -26.08 -16.76
N LEU A 548 2.91 -25.71 -15.65
CA LEU A 548 3.41 -26.67 -14.67
C LEU A 548 2.27 -26.96 -13.69
N CYS A 549 1.86 -28.22 -13.61
CA CYS A 549 0.69 -28.63 -12.85
C CYS A 549 1.10 -29.61 -11.76
N ALA A 550 0.46 -29.49 -10.59
CA ALA A 550 0.52 -30.51 -9.54
C ALA A 550 -0.88 -31.01 -9.21
N VAL A 551 -1.01 -32.32 -9.05
CA VAL A 551 -2.26 -32.99 -8.65
C VAL A 551 -2.02 -33.90 -7.46
N VAL A 552 -3.02 -34.03 -6.60
CA VAL A 552 -3.04 -35.05 -5.55
C VAL A 552 -3.69 -36.32 -6.12
N PRO A 553 -2.96 -37.42 -6.29
CA PRO A 553 -3.50 -38.71 -6.72
C PRO A 553 -4.29 -39.38 -5.58
N GLU A 554 -5.15 -40.36 -5.92
CA GLU A 554 -5.85 -41.17 -4.92
C GLU A 554 -4.90 -41.94 -3.97
N GLN A 555 -3.71 -42.30 -4.47
CA GLN A 555 -2.68 -43.02 -3.71
C GLN A 555 -1.36 -42.26 -3.84
N ALA A 556 -0.80 -41.86 -2.69
CA ALA A 556 0.51 -41.24 -2.64
C ALA A 556 1.61 -42.21 -3.09
N SER A 557 2.54 -41.75 -3.91
CA SER A 557 3.76 -42.48 -4.26
C SER A 557 4.80 -42.34 -3.14
N ASP A 558 5.50 -43.42 -2.80
CA ASP A 558 6.63 -43.42 -1.85
C ASP A 558 7.79 -42.51 -2.31
N HIS A 559 7.81 -42.12 -3.58
CA HIS A 559 8.82 -41.25 -4.18
C HIS A 559 8.45 -39.76 -4.11
N SER A 560 7.21 -39.43 -3.75
CA SER A 560 6.71 -38.06 -3.58
C SER A 560 6.51 -37.77 -2.09
N PRO A 561 7.44 -37.03 -1.43
CA PRO A 561 7.35 -36.74 0.01
C PRO A 561 6.04 -36.04 0.39
N ASP A 562 5.52 -35.23 -0.53
CA ASP A 562 4.33 -34.39 -0.33
C ASP A 562 3.07 -35.02 -0.95
N GLY A 563 3.20 -36.20 -1.55
CA GLY A 563 2.10 -36.96 -2.14
C GLY A 563 1.59 -36.41 -3.47
N LEU A 564 2.22 -35.39 -4.05
CA LEU A 564 1.84 -34.79 -5.33
C LEU A 564 2.41 -35.54 -6.54
N HIS A 565 1.68 -35.52 -7.64
CA HIS A 565 2.20 -35.84 -8.97
C HIS A 565 2.30 -34.58 -9.83
N ILE A 566 3.42 -34.45 -10.55
CA ILE A 566 3.78 -33.27 -11.33
C ILE A 566 3.69 -33.59 -12.82
N GLY A 567 3.07 -32.70 -13.59
CA GLY A 567 2.95 -32.77 -15.04
C GLY A 567 3.22 -31.42 -15.69
N ILE A 568 3.42 -31.42 -17.00
CA ILE A 568 3.62 -30.21 -17.81
C ILE A 568 2.65 -30.26 -18.98
N ALA A 569 1.78 -29.25 -19.09
CA ALA A 569 0.87 -29.07 -20.22
C ALA A 569 1.36 -27.95 -21.15
N GLN A 570 0.95 -28.01 -22.40
CA GLN A 570 1.09 -26.94 -23.38
C GLN A 570 0.08 -25.82 -23.09
N ALA A 571 0.25 -24.65 -23.70
CA ALA A 571 -0.61 -23.48 -23.50
C ALA A 571 -2.10 -23.75 -23.74
N ASP A 572 -2.44 -24.70 -24.61
CA ASP A 572 -3.82 -25.10 -24.93
C ASP A 572 -4.41 -26.14 -23.97
N GLY A 573 -3.63 -26.60 -22.99
CA GLY A 573 -4.02 -27.57 -21.97
C GLY A 573 -3.67 -29.02 -22.31
N VAL A 574 -3.11 -29.30 -23.49
CA VAL A 574 -2.69 -30.66 -23.86
C VAL A 574 -1.44 -31.05 -23.08
N TRP A 575 -1.42 -32.23 -22.46
CA TRP A 575 -0.26 -32.71 -21.71
C TRP A 575 0.95 -32.91 -22.63
N LEU A 576 2.03 -32.18 -22.33
CA LEU A 576 3.36 -32.40 -22.90
C LEU A 576 4.04 -33.57 -22.17
N HIS A 577 3.87 -33.61 -20.85
CA HIS A 577 4.27 -34.68 -19.95
C HIS A 577 3.15 -34.86 -18.92
N GLU A 578 2.54 -36.04 -18.88
CA GLU A 578 1.44 -36.37 -17.97
C GLU A 578 1.84 -36.21 -16.49
N PRO A 579 0.89 -35.96 -15.56
CA PRO A 579 1.16 -35.83 -14.13
C PRO A 579 1.42 -37.20 -13.48
N VAL A 580 2.57 -37.80 -13.84
CA VAL A 580 3.03 -39.12 -13.37
C VAL A 580 4.45 -39.06 -12.79
N TYR A 581 4.93 -37.85 -12.47
CA TYR A 581 6.26 -37.63 -11.93
C TYR A 581 6.18 -37.21 -10.47
N ALA A 582 6.95 -37.88 -9.61
CA ALA A 582 7.10 -37.47 -8.22
C ALA A 582 7.86 -36.13 -8.13
N TRP A 583 8.79 -35.89 -9.05
CA TRP A 583 9.43 -34.59 -9.26
C TRP A 583 10.00 -34.49 -10.68
N ILE A 584 10.16 -33.26 -11.16
CA ILE A 584 10.82 -32.92 -12.43
C ILE A 584 11.91 -31.90 -12.10
N GLY A 585 13.09 -32.00 -12.70
CA GLY A 585 14.23 -31.11 -12.41
C GLY A 585 15.06 -31.61 -11.23
N ILE A 586 14.98 -30.92 -10.08
CA ILE A 586 15.81 -31.22 -8.90
C ILE A 586 15.03 -32.03 -7.86
N PRO A 587 15.64 -32.99 -7.14
CA PRO A 587 14.97 -33.79 -6.11
C PRO A 587 14.35 -32.97 -4.96
N GLU A 588 14.88 -31.77 -4.70
CA GLU A 588 14.39 -30.83 -3.70
C GLU A 588 13.19 -29.99 -4.16
N SER A 589 12.65 -30.23 -5.37
CA SER A 589 11.58 -29.44 -6.00
C SER A 589 10.31 -29.26 -5.17
N LEU A 590 10.11 -30.07 -4.13
CA LEU A 590 8.94 -30.06 -3.25
C LEU A 590 9.28 -29.86 -1.76
N ARG A 591 10.57 -29.77 -1.36
CA ARG A 591 11.00 -29.97 0.04
C ARG A 591 10.90 -28.78 0.98
N THR A 592 10.47 -27.60 0.54
CA THR A 592 10.36 -26.45 1.43
C THR A 592 8.90 -26.04 1.58
N GLY A 593 8.50 -25.78 2.83
CA GLY A 593 7.22 -25.12 3.15
C GLY A 593 7.08 -23.71 2.54
N ASP A 594 8.08 -23.25 1.79
CA ASP A 594 8.20 -21.96 1.13
C ASP A 594 8.05 -22.03 -0.40
N GLY A 595 7.63 -23.14 -1.02
CA GLY A 595 7.19 -23.17 -2.43
C GLY A 595 8.18 -23.69 -3.48
N VAL A 596 7.65 -23.91 -4.70
CA VAL A 596 8.25 -24.58 -5.88
C VAL A 596 9.35 -23.72 -6.55
N HIS A 597 10.21 -23.03 -5.79
CA HIS A 597 11.07 -21.98 -6.34
C HIS A 597 12.37 -22.48 -6.99
N GLY A 598 12.84 -23.69 -6.69
CA GLY A 598 14.10 -24.23 -7.26
C GLY A 598 13.95 -25.03 -8.58
N CYS A 599 12.78 -25.63 -8.80
CA CYS A 599 12.52 -26.61 -9.86
C CYS A 599 12.27 -26.00 -11.26
N PRO A 600 11.44 -24.95 -11.40
CA PRO A 600 11.07 -24.43 -12.71
C PRO A 600 12.22 -23.75 -13.45
N THR A 601 13.15 -23.14 -12.70
CA THR A 601 14.39 -22.56 -13.24
C THR A 601 15.26 -23.62 -13.89
N ALA A 602 15.39 -24.81 -13.28
CA ALA A 602 16.13 -25.91 -13.88
C ALA A 602 15.46 -26.44 -15.15
N ILE A 603 14.12 -26.61 -15.14
CA ILE A 603 13.36 -27.07 -16.31
C ILE A 603 13.57 -26.10 -17.49
N ALA A 604 13.29 -24.82 -17.28
CA ALA A 604 13.40 -23.79 -18.30
C ALA A 604 14.84 -23.65 -18.83
N GLN A 605 15.86 -23.73 -17.95
CA GLN A 605 17.26 -23.63 -18.34
C GLN A 605 17.71 -24.81 -19.22
N CYS A 606 17.46 -26.05 -18.79
CA CYS A 606 17.82 -27.24 -19.57
C CYS A 606 17.13 -27.22 -20.94
N TRP A 607 15.83 -26.95 -20.98
CA TRP A 607 15.08 -26.91 -22.23
C TRP A 607 15.51 -25.77 -23.15
N ARG A 608 15.88 -24.60 -22.61
CA ARG A 608 16.47 -23.50 -23.40
C ARG A 608 17.78 -23.94 -24.07
N GLN A 609 18.59 -24.75 -23.40
CA GLN A 609 19.84 -25.31 -23.92
C GLN A 609 19.63 -26.56 -24.80
N GLY A 610 18.39 -27.02 -25.00
CA GLY A 610 18.07 -28.23 -25.77
C GLY A 610 18.39 -29.54 -25.03
N GLN A 611 18.67 -29.46 -23.73
CA GLN A 611 18.97 -30.59 -22.88
C GLN A 611 17.70 -31.19 -22.30
N ALA A 612 17.74 -32.50 -21.98
CA ALA A 612 16.66 -33.14 -21.24
C ALA A 612 16.73 -32.78 -19.75
N VAL A 613 15.58 -32.75 -19.10
CA VAL A 613 15.46 -32.47 -17.66
C VAL A 613 15.27 -33.80 -16.93
N PRO A 614 16.09 -34.11 -15.90
CA PRO A 614 15.88 -35.32 -15.11
C PRO A 614 14.54 -35.25 -14.36
N ALA A 615 13.85 -36.37 -14.26
CA ALA A 615 12.60 -36.51 -13.53
C ALA A 615 12.53 -37.89 -12.87
N MET A 616 11.88 -37.96 -11.71
CA MET A 616 11.56 -39.23 -11.06
C MET A 616 10.12 -39.58 -11.38
N HIS A 617 9.92 -40.66 -12.10
CA HIS A 617 8.60 -41.21 -12.33
C HIS A 617 8.09 -41.85 -11.02
N VAL A 618 6.76 -41.89 -10.83
CA VAL A 618 6.12 -42.39 -9.59
C VAL A 618 6.36 -43.89 -9.32
N ASP A 619 6.92 -44.62 -10.29
CA ASP A 619 7.37 -46.02 -10.17
C ASP A 619 8.82 -46.14 -9.66
N GLY A 620 9.47 -45.02 -9.37
CA GLY A 620 10.85 -44.94 -8.88
C GLY A 620 11.91 -44.96 -9.98
N ALA A 621 11.51 -44.94 -11.25
CA ALA A 621 12.44 -44.91 -12.37
C ALA A 621 12.84 -43.48 -12.74
N MET A 622 14.14 -43.27 -12.95
CA MET A 622 14.65 -42.03 -13.52
C MET A 622 14.28 -41.91 -15.00
N ARG A 623 13.84 -40.72 -15.38
CA ARG A 623 13.49 -40.31 -16.74
C ARG A 623 14.15 -38.98 -17.09
N TYR A 624 14.25 -38.70 -18.39
CA TYR A 624 14.81 -37.47 -18.93
C TYR A 624 13.81 -36.88 -19.92
N LEU A 625 13.23 -35.74 -19.57
CA LEU A 625 12.10 -35.11 -20.26
C LEU A 625 12.58 -34.00 -21.20
N HIS A 626 12.10 -34.00 -22.44
CA HIS A 626 12.41 -32.99 -23.44
C HIS A 626 11.25 -32.01 -23.64
N ALA A 627 11.59 -30.79 -24.05
CA ALA A 627 10.64 -29.71 -24.37
C ALA A 627 9.67 -30.02 -25.53
N ASP A 628 9.94 -31.08 -26.30
CA ASP A 628 9.12 -31.55 -27.42
C ASP A 628 8.24 -32.75 -27.04
N GLY A 629 8.18 -33.11 -25.75
CA GLY A 629 7.38 -34.23 -25.23
C GLY A 629 8.08 -35.58 -25.27
N ARG A 630 9.32 -35.67 -25.77
CA ARG A 630 10.07 -36.95 -25.72
C ARG A 630 10.53 -37.26 -24.30
N GLU A 631 10.56 -38.56 -23.99
CA GLU A 631 11.04 -39.13 -22.73
C GLU A 631 12.15 -40.16 -23.00
N GLN A 632 13.21 -40.16 -22.20
CA GLN A 632 14.31 -41.13 -22.27
C GLN A 632 14.62 -41.73 -20.90
N THR A 633 15.18 -42.94 -20.87
CA THR A 633 15.55 -43.66 -19.64
C THR A 633 17.04 -43.58 -19.29
N GLU A 634 17.87 -43.05 -20.20
CA GLU A 634 19.32 -42.89 -20.02
C GLU A 634 19.73 -41.44 -20.33
N PRO A 635 20.69 -40.85 -19.59
CA PRO A 635 21.22 -39.53 -19.90
C PRO A 635 22.09 -39.60 -21.17
N GLN A 636 21.79 -38.75 -22.17
CA GLN A 636 22.62 -38.59 -23.38
C GLN A 636 23.82 -37.68 -23.18
#